data_AF-A0A9E5NR92-F1
#
_entry.id   AF-A0A9E5NR92-F1
#
_cell.length_a   1.000
_cell.length_b   1.000
_cell.length_c   1.000
_cell.angle_alpha   90.00
_cell.angle_beta   90.00
_cell.angle_gamma   90.00
#
_symmetry.space_group_name_H-M   'P 1'
#
loop_
_entity.id
_entity.type
_entity.pdbx_description
1 polymer ?
#
loop_
_entity_poly.entity_id
_entity_poly.type
_entity_poly.pdbx_seq_one_letter_code
_entity_poly.pdbx_strand_id
1 'polypeptide(L)'
;MADLLIIRNKCDRATEYTNWVGEGLKGYLEGEGHSVRDLADEDASPEKVAQWLRYGNQKTMRAVIAFDHGSAHAFFGEKGGAIEPVIDLGNVGRLTKKLHVYTLACSTNADGGLGETALEEGCFSWLGYKEPVYAAKSQSYKECIWSYIEALAQGKTMEDCEQALRQAYAARTGQSFIYQYNLDRLLLRRSADEMTINSHNRVTERSKAPRPPFRRLRAFAFDPSLSRRIETADINEVTLKIAWEDGLKVGPVDEYLEVVDYDPASGLFYPPVDLEDPNLLAQDGLPPSEANPLFHQQMVYAVARTTIRHFEEALGRRALWAPRIYKPKRGRLLRDEFVPRLRIYPHALREANAYYSPRKKALLFGYFPASTTTPGENLPGGTVFACLSHDIVAHETTHALLDGLHRRFIEPSNVDVWALHEAFADMVALFQHFTYPEVLRHQISRTRGDLERQNLLAQLAQQFGQAIGRYGALRDALGTTDPKTGKWKPEDPDPQAILRTTEPHARGAILVATVFDAFLTIYKWRIRDLLRIATQGTGELPPGELHPDLVDRLAQEAAKTARHILRMCIRALDYCPPVDVTFGDYLRALITADADMVTDDRWNYRLAVIEAFRDRGIYPRDVRNLSVESLLWDKPSEKDQDAYRRLFRQRKYNDRLRRVVRQWGLTADREDIYNECERSAAMLHGWFTEPTAGDAAKAAHLVLDPDTKKDFYRGKDDRPTLEVHSVRPARRMKPDGQTIADLVIEVTQRRRGYYERSVQDKADSGEARPPDPDFIFRGGCTLLVSLETGEVRYCVYKRIDSDRRLDSQREFLTSRLRPSLGASYYGDPARTYFKDLVEEAEGRKPLSIEPLALLHRSYEKQEV
;
A
#
# COMPACT_ATOMS: atom_id res chain seq x y z
N MET A 1 12.45 23.32 -39.74
CA MET A 1 11.96 23.90 -38.47
C MET A 1 13.19 24.33 -37.71
N ALA A 2 13.17 25.52 -37.08
CA ALA A 2 14.35 26.11 -36.48
C ALA A 2 14.48 25.77 -34.99
N ASP A 3 15.69 25.44 -34.55
CA ASP A 3 16.08 25.17 -33.17
C ASP A 3 16.21 26.45 -32.35
N LEU A 4 16.70 27.52 -32.96
CA LEU A 4 16.95 28.80 -32.28
C LEU A 4 16.11 29.91 -32.89
N LEU A 5 15.59 30.80 -32.03
CA LEU A 5 14.93 32.03 -32.43
C LEU A 5 15.81 33.22 -32.03
N ILE A 6 16.17 34.06 -33.00
CA ILE A 6 16.75 35.38 -32.76
C ILE A 6 15.66 36.43 -32.97
N ILE A 7 15.52 37.35 -32.02
CA ILE A 7 14.60 38.49 -32.10
C ILE A 7 15.43 39.75 -31.96
N ARG A 8 15.34 40.65 -32.94
CA ARG A 8 16.03 41.95 -32.93
C ARG A 8 15.23 42.99 -33.70
N ASN A 9 15.13 44.20 -33.18
CA ASN A 9 14.39 45.31 -33.81
C ASN A 9 15.27 46.55 -33.97
N LYS A 10 14.83 47.56 -34.72
CA LYS A 10 15.65 48.76 -35.02
C LYS A 10 14.82 50.05 -35.00
N CYS A 11 13.89 50.16 -34.05
CA CYS A 11 12.95 51.28 -33.97
C CYS A 11 13.58 52.59 -33.44
N ASP A 12 14.67 52.49 -32.67
CA ASP A 12 15.33 53.63 -32.05
C ASP A 12 16.85 53.46 -31.96
N ARG A 13 17.53 54.51 -31.49
CA ARG A 13 19.01 54.55 -31.45
C ARG A 13 19.65 53.48 -30.56
N ALA A 14 18.97 52.99 -29.54
CA ALA A 14 19.54 51.97 -28.65
C ALA A 14 19.34 50.57 -29.24
N THR A 15 18.16 50.31 -29.79
CA THR A 15 17.85 49.07 -30.53
C THR A 15 18.69 48.95 -31.79
N GLU A 16 19.08 50.06 -32.43
CA GLU A 16 20.12 50.07 -33.48
C GLU A 16 21.45 49.43 -33.05
N TYR A 17 21.86 49.63 -31.80
CA TYR A 17 23.12 49.09 -31.30
C TYR A 17 22.99 47.62 -30.93
N THR A 18 21.90 47.20 -30.28
CA THR A 18 21.67 45.80 -29.94
C THR A 18 21.37 44.95 -31.19
N ASN A 19 20.66 45.51 -32.18
CA ASN A 19 20.44 44.88 -33.49
C ASN A 19 21.76 44.64 -34.23
N TRP A 20 22.65 45.64 -34.25
CA TRP A 20 23.97 45.52 -34.87
C TRP A 20 24.84 44.44 -34.21
N VAL A 21 24.72 44.26 -32.88
CA VAL A 21 25.38 43.15 -32.18
C VAL A 21 24.89 41.79 -32.69
N GLY A 22 23.61 41.66 -33.03
CA GLY A 22 23.03 40.43 -33.60
C GLY A 22 23.38 40.15 -35.06
N GLU A 23 23.90 41.12 -35.82
CA GLU A 23 24.24 40.93 -37.24
C GLU A 23 25.28 39.81 -37.44
N GLY A 24 25.00 38.88 -38.36
CA GLY A 24 25.88 37.74 -38.66
C GLY A 24 25.72 36.53 -37.74
N LEU A 25 24.96 36.67 -36.63
CA LEU A 25 24.80 35.60 -35.65
C LEU A 25 24.11 34.36 -36.22
N LYS A 26 23.11 34.57 -37.09
CA LYS A 26 22.41 33.48 -37.78
C LYS A 26 23.39 32.59 -38.56
N GLY A 27 24.26 33.19 -39.38
CA GLY A 27 25.23 32.46 -40.19
C GLY A 27 26.27 31.71 -39.34
N TYR A 28 26.69 32.31 -38.23
CA TYR A 28 27.56 31.63 -37.26
C TYR A 28 26.89 30.39 -36.65
N LEU A 29 25.68 30.54 -36.10
CA LEU A 29 24.95 29.45 -35.46
C LEU A 29 24.56 28.33 -36.45
N GLU A 30 24.22 28.69 -37.69
CA GLU A 30 24.00 27.72 -38.78
C GLU A 30 25.29 26.98 -39.16
N GLY A 31 26.45 27.66 -39.12
CA GLY A 31 27.76 27.05 -39.30
C GLY A 31 28.13 26.05 -38.19
N GLU A 32 27.71 26.31 -36.95
CA GLU A 32 27.83 25.40 -35.81
C GLU A 32 26.78 24.27 -35.82
N GLY A 33 25.94 24.19 -36.86
CA GLY A 33 24.99 23.09 -37.08
C GLY A 33 23.61 23.28 -36.43
N HIS A 34 23.26 24.47 -35.96
CA HIS A 34 21.91 24.77 -35.45
C HIS A 34 21.01 25.33 -36.54
N SER A 35 19.74 24.94 -36.55
CA SER A 35 18.77 25.59 -37.46
C SER A 35 18.23 26.88 -36.82
N VAL A 36 18.30 28.02 -37.52
CA VAL A 36 18.03 29.33 -36.89
C VAL A 36 16.93 30.09 -37.63
N ARG A 37 15.98 30.62 -36.86
CA ARG A 37 15.02 31.62 -37.33
C ARG A 37 15.45 32.97 -36.79
N ASP A 38 15.89 33.86 -37.66
CA ASP A 38 16.18 35.27 -37.32
C ASP A 38 14.97 36.12 -37.71
N LEU A 39 14.34 36.74 -36.73
CA LEU A 39 13.27 37.72 -36.88
C LEU A 39 13.86 39.10 -36.60
N ALA A 40 14.21 39.80 -37.67
CA ALA A 40 14.83 41.11 -37.62
C ALA A 40 13.85 42.21 -38.08
N ASP A 41 13.91 43.38 -37.45
CA ASP A 41 13.16 44.58 -37.85
C ASP A 41 11.65 44.29 -37.92
N GLU A 42 10.95 44.60 -39.01
CA GLU A 42 9.50 44.30 -39.17
C GLU A 42 9.14 42.80 -39.07
N ASP A 43 10.11 41.89 -39.16
CA ASP A 43 9.89 40.46 -38.90
C ASP A 43 9.82 40.12 -37.41
N ALA A 44 10.31 40.99 -36.53
CA ALA A 44 10.21 40.87 -35.07
C ALA A 44 8.82 41.26 -34.54
N SER A 45 7.74 40.99 -35.29
CA SER A 45 6.38 41.35 -34.89
C SER A 45 5.78 40.38 -33.85
N PRO A 46 4.85 40.83 -32.98
CA PRO A 46 4.18 39.96 -32.02
C PRO A 46 3.55 38.71 -32.64
N GLU A 47 3.00 38.84 -33.85
CA GLU A 47 2.36 37.72 -34.56
C GLU A 47 3.38 36.66 -35.00
N LYS A 48 4.54 37.08 -35.52
CA LYS A 48 5.58 36.17 -36.01
C LYS A 48 6.30 35.48 -34.85
N VAL A 49 6.58 36.20 -33.77
CA VAL A 49 7.13 35.62 -32.53
C VAL A 49 6.14 34.63 -31.93
N ALA A 50 4.85 35.01 -31.81
CA ALA A 50 3.81 34.11 -31.34
C ALA A 50 3.65 32.88 -32.24
N GLN A 51 3.74 33.03 -33.56
CA GLN A 51 3.67 31.93 -34.51
C GLN A 51 4.80 30.93 -34.31
N TRP A 52 6.04 31.40 -34.09
CA TRP A 52 7.15 30.50 -33.77
C TRP A 52 6.83 29.72 -32.50
N LEU A 53 6.41 30.40 -31.41
CA LEU A 53 6.10 29.81 -30.10
C LEU A 53 4.87 28.87 -30.05
N ARG A 54 4.06 28.76 -31.11
CA ARG A 54 2.86 27.89 -31.15
C ARG A 54 3.20 26.40 -30.98
N TYR A 55 2.24 25.65 -30.41
CA TYR A 55 2.34 24.23 -29.98
C TYR A 55 2.90 23.24 -31.02
N GLY A 56 2.71 23.50 -32.32
CA GLY A 56 3.21 22.63 -33.40
C GLY A 56 4.74 22.60 -33.56
N ASN A 57 5.45 23.61 -33.05
CA ASN A 57 6.88 23.80 -33.30
C ASN A 57 7.80 23.40 -32.12
N GLN A 58 7.24 22.98 -30.98
CA GLN A 58 8.02 22.73 -29.74
C GLN A 58 8.99 21.56 -29.76
N LYS A 59 8.95 20.68 -30.77
CA LYS A 59 9.79 19.46 -30.77
C LYS A 59 11.27 19.76 -31.03
N THR A 60 11.58 20.94 -31.59
CA THR A 60 12.93 21.31 -32.04
C THR A 60 13.49 22.55 -31.36
N MET A 61 12.65 23.38 -30.74
CA MET A 61 13.09 24.63 -30.11
C MET A 61 14.09 24.37 -28.99
N ARG A 62 15.14 25.18 -28.91
CA ARG A 62 16.23 25.10 -27.91
C ARG A 62 16.44 26.40 -27.16
N ALA A 63 16.53 27.53 -27.87
CA ALA A 63 16.72 28.80 -27.20
C ALA A 63 16.10 29.98 -27.94
N VAL A 64 15.82 31.04 -27.18
CA VAL A 64 15.46 32.36 -27.68
C VAL A 64 16.58 33.34 -27.31
N ILE A 65 17.07 34.07 -28.30
CA ILE A 65 18.06 35.14 -28.14
C ILE A 65 17.39 36.45 -28.54
N ALA A 66 17.22 37.37 -27.60
CA ALA A 66 16.57 38.65 -27.82
C ALA A 66 17.54 39.83 -27.64
N PHE A 67 17.60 40.71 -28.64
CA PHE A 67 18.37 41.95 -28.64
C PHE A 67 17.42 43.14 -28.71
N ASP A 68 17.24 43.86 -27.61
CA ASP A 68 16.20 44.88 -27.50
C ASP A 68 16.46 45.87 -26.34
N HIS A 69 15.62 46.89 -26.21
CA HIS A 69 15.56 47.80 -25.09
C HIS A 69 15.09 47.14 -23.79
N GLY A 70 14.05 46.32 -23.82
CA GLY A 70 13.47 45.62 -22.66
C GLY A 70 12.95 46.49 -21.51
N SER A 71 12.22 45.84 -20.62
CA SER A 71 11.79 46.35 -19.31
C SER A 71 11.66 45.18 -18.34
N ALA A 72 11.35 45.48 -17.07
CA ALA A 72 11.02 44.44 -16.09
C ALA A 72 9.81 43.58 -16.51
N HIS A 73 8.91 44.08 -17.36
CA HIS A 73 7.62 43.43 -17.64
C HIS A 73 7.44 42.99 -19.10
N ALA A 74 8.29 43.45 -20.01
CA ALA A 74 8.23 43.12 -21.43
C ALA A 74 9.61 43.20 -22.08
N PHE A 75 9.87 42.33 -23.06
CA PHE A 75 10.85 42.63 -24.11
C PHE A 75 10.14 42.74 -25.46
N PHE A 76 10.69 43.60 -26.31
CA PHE A 76 10.00 44.19 -27.44
C PHE A 76 10.58 43.74 -28.77
N GLY A 77 9.73 43.83 -29.78
CA GLY A 77 10.07 43.73 -31.19
C GLY A 77 9.49 44.95 -31.91
N GLU A 78 9.09 44.77 -33.17
CA GLU A 78 8.66 45.89 -34.01
C GLU A 78 7.43 45.55 -34.83
N LYS A 79 6.53 46.53 -34.97
CA LYS A 79 5.39 46.46 -35.89
C LYS A 79 5.09 47.84 -36.46
N GLY A 80 5.20 47.97 -37.79
CA GLY A 80 4.90 49.23 -38.48
C GLY A 80 5.79 50.41 -38.06
N GLY A 81 7.07 50.16 -37.77
CA GLY A 81 8.04 51.18 -37.35
C GLY A 81 7.97 51.61 -35.89
N ALA A 82 7.20 50.91 -35.05
CA ALA A 82 7.07 51.17 -33.62
C ALA A 82 7.45 49.96 -32.77
N ILE A 83 8.00 50.23 -31.57
CA ILE A 83 8.34 49.22 -30.57
C ILE A 83 7.05 48.61 -30.00
N GLU A 84 6.94 47.29 -30.05
CA GLU A 84 5.77 46.54 -29.56
C GLU A 84 6.18 45.36 -28.68
N PRO A 85 5.49 45.09 -27.55
CA PRO A 85 5.78 43.92 -26.72
C PRO A 85 5.60 42.62 -27.49
N VAL A 86 6.65 41.82 -27.59
CA VAL A 86 6.57 40.48 -28.20
C VAL A 86 6.41 39.39 -27.14
N ILE A 87 7.04 39.60 -25.97
CA ILE A 87 6.84 38.80 -24.77
C ILE A 87 6.63 39.74 -23.58
N ASP A 88 5.59 39.48 -22.81
CA ASP A 88 5.21 40.22 -21.59
C ASP A 88 4.74 39.27 -20.49
N LEU A 89 4.46 39.77 -19.29
CA LEU A 89 3.95 38.95 -18.18
C LEU A 89 2.65 38.21 -18.49
N GLY A 90 1.82 38.71 -19.41
CA GLY A 90 0.56 38.07 -19.79
C GLY A 90 0.76 36.89 -20.75
N ASN A 91 1.90 36.82 -21.45
CA ASN A 91 2.17 35.80 -22.45
C ASN A 91 3.51 35.06 -22.28
N VAL A 92 4.31 35.39 -21.25
CA VAL A 92 5.56 34.70 -20.87
C VAL A 92 5.33 33.21 -20.65
N GLY A 93 4.10 32.85 -20.26
CA GLY A 93 3.49 31.52 -20.32
C GLY A 93 3.72 30.74 -21.62
N ARG A 94 4.15 31.38 -22.72
CA ARG A 94 4.51 30.75 -23.99
C ARG A 94 5.98 30.29 -24.07
N LEU A 95 6.87 30.89 -23.27
CA LEU A 95 8.30 30.51 -23.12
C LEU A 95 8.53 29.33 -22.16
N THR A 96 7.50 28.98 -21.40
CA THR A 96 7.40 27.94 -20.34
C THR A 96 7.72 26.52 -20.73
N LYS A 97 7.96 26.28 -22.02
CA LYS A 97 8.12 24.93 -22.54
C LYS A 97 9.56 24.52 -22.49
N LYS A 98 10.16 24.67 -21.30
CA LYS A 98 11.51 24.22 -21.02
C LYS A 98 12.52 24.83 -21.98
N LEU A 99 12.43 26.14 -22.25
CA LEU A 99 13.34 26.88 -23.13
C LEU A 99 14.50 27.54 -22.39
N HIS A 100 15.64 27.72 -23.05
CA HIS A 100 16.69 28.65 -22.60
C HIS A 100 16.46 30.02 -23.22
N VAL A 101 16.57 31.09 -22.43
CA VAL A 101 16.35 32.45 -22.92
C VAL A 101 17.57 33.30 -22.57
N TYR A 102 18.10 33.99 -23.59
CA TYR A 102 19.13 34.99 -23.43
C TYR A 102 18.62 36.34 -23.91
N THR A 103 18.77 37.37 -23.08
CA THR A 103 18.37 38.73 -23.42
C THR A 103 19.52 39.71 -23.22
N LEU A 104 19.81 40.49 -24.26
CA LEU A 104 20.51 41.77 -24.13
C LEU A 104 19.45 42.86 -24.13
N ALA A 105 18.86 43.09 -22.95
CA ALA A 105 17.76 44.02 -22.76
C ALA A 105 17.70 44.52 -21.30
N CYS A 106 17.16 45.71 -21.07
CA CYS A 106 17.12 46.37 -19.78
C CYS A 106 16.17 45.68 -18.80
N SER A 107 16.67 45.43 -17.58
CA SER A 107 15.87 45.02 -16.43
C SER A 107 15.00 43.76 -16.60
N THR A 108 15.21 42.95 -17.63
CA THR A 108 14.42 41.72 -17.86
C THR A 108 14.56 40.70 -16.74
N ASN A 109 15.59 40.81 -15.90
CA ASN A 109 15.86 39.93 -14.78
C ASN A 109 15.74 40.63 -13.40
N ALA A 110 15.07 41.79 -13.35
CA ALA A 110 14.69 42.45 -12.10
C ALA A 110 13.82 41.52 -11.24
N ASP A 111 13.82 41.75 -9.92
CA ASP A 111 12.98 40.98 -8.99
C ASP A 111 11.49 41.24 -9.28
N GLY A 112 10.69 40.18 -9.37
CA GLY A 112 9.31 40.21 -9.86
C GLY A 112 9.16 40.47 -11.36
N GLY A 113 10.26 40.42 -12.11
CA GLY A 113 10.31 40.68 -13.55
C GLY A 113 10.17 39.42 -14.42
N LEU A 114 10.23 39.64 -15.73
CA LEU A 114 10.07 38.62 -16.77
C LEU A 114 10.86 37.32 -16.55
N GLY A 115 12.14 37.43 -16.20
CA GLY A 115 13.00 36.27 -16.03
C GLY A 115 12.61 35.38 -14.85
N GLU A 116 12.14 35.97 -13.75
CA GLU A 116 11.64 35.22 -12.59
C GLU A 116 10.32 34.53 -12.91
N THR A 117 9.36 35.28 -13.47
CA THR A 117 8.06 34.71 -13.87
C THR A 117 8.22 33.61 -14.93
N ALA A 118 9.16 33.76 -15.87
CA ALA A 118 9.42 32.74 -16.87
C ALA A 118 9.88 31.41 -16.26
N LEU A 119 10.69 31.45 -15.19
CA LEU A 119 11.15 30.27 -14.47
C LEU A 119 10.06 29.61 -13.64
N GLU A 120 9.26 30.40 -12.92
CA GLU A 120 8.08 29.92 -12.19
C GLU A 120 7.12 29.18 -13.11
N GLU A 121 6.99 29.68 -14.34
CA GLU A 121 6.12 29.11 -15.36
C GLU A 121 6.79 27.97 -16.16
N GLY A 122 8.07 27.64 -15.96
CA GLY A 122 8.73 26.42 -16.49
C GLY A 122 9.83 26.59 -17.54
N CYS A 123 10.36 27.80 -17.72
CA CYS A 123 11.59 28.07 -18.49
C CYS A 123 12.80 27.40 -17.82
N PHE A 124 13.77 26.88 -18.60
CA PHE A 124 14.94 26.21 -18.05
C PHE A 124 15.99 27.17 -17.52
N SER A 125 16.28 28.23 -18.27
CA SER A 125 17.17 29.28 -17.81
C SER A 125 16.86 30.61 -18.47
N TRP A 126 17.20 31.68 -17.77
CA TRP A 126 17.08 33.06 -18.22
C TRP A 126 18.35 33.84 -17.88
N LEU A 127 19.11 34.23 -18.90
CA LEU A 127 20.22 35.17 -18.75
C LEU A 127 19.78 36.57 -19.19
N GLY A 128 20.03 37.56 -18.33
CA GLY A 128 19.70 38.96 -18.58
C GLY A 128 20.29 39.89 -17.53
N TYR A 129 19.75 41.10 -17.41
CA TYR A 129 20.27 42.13 -16.51
C TYR A 129 19.22 42.55 -15.47
N LYS A 130 19.64 42.75 -14.21
CA LYS A 130 18.77 43.18 -13.10
C LYS A 130 18.31 44.64 -13.22
N GLU A 131 19.12 45.45 -13.87
CA GLU A 131 18.93 46.89 -14.05
C GLU A 131 19.12 47.27 -15.53
N PRO A 132 18.87 48.52 -15.95
CA PRO A 132 19.11 48.95 -17.32
C PRO A 132 20.54 48.68 -17.75
N VAL A 133 20.72 48.20 -18.99
CA VAL A 133 22.01 47.79 -19.57
C VAL A 133 22.49 48.83 -20.59
N TYR A 134 23.80 49.07 -20.69
CA TYR A 134 24.37 49.91 -21.76
C TYR A 134 24.74 49.06 -22.97
N ALA A 135 24.45 49.54 -24.18
CA ALA A 135 24.90 48.96 -25.44
C ALA A 135 25.85 49.91 -26.18
N ALA A 136 26.86 49.36 -26.86
CA ALA A 136 27.79 50.13 -27.67
C ALA A 136 28.00 49.49 -29.05
N LYS A 137 28.01 50.32 -30.10
CA LYS A 137 28.34 49.89 -31.46
C LYS A 137 29.86 49.81 -31.64
N SER A 138 30.48 48.80 -31.06
CA SER A 138 31.92 48.51 -31.20
C SER A 138 32.17 47.02 -31.34
N GLN A 139 33.22 46.64 -32.07
CA GLN A 139 33.57 45.23 -32.28
C GLN A 139 33.88 44.54 -30.95
N SER A 140 34.60 45.21 -30.04
CA SER A 140 34.92 44.69 -28.71
C SER A 140 33.69 44.43 -27.84
N TYR A 141 32.63 45.23 -27.97
CA TYR A 141 31.35 44.97 -27.30
C TYR A 141 30.59 43.80 -27.92
N LYS A 142 30.60 43.70 -29.26
CA LYS A 142 29.99 42.57 -29.99
C LYS A 142 30.63 41.24 -29.61
N GLU A 143 31.95 41.15 -29.62
CA GLU A 143 32.71 39.97 -29.16
C GLU A 143 32.36 39.58 -27.72
N CYS A 144 32.17 40.58 -26.84
CA CYS A 144 31.80 40.33 -25.47
C CYS A 144 30.43 39.64 -25.37
N ILE A 145 29.42 40.15 -26.09
CA ILE A 145 28.08 39.57 -26.09
C ILE A 145 28.07 38.19 -26.78
N TRP A 146 28.89 38.01 -27.80
CA TRP A 146 29.00 36.75 -28.54
C TRP A 146 29.65 35.64 -27.74
N SER A 147 30.53 35.93 -26.77
CA SER A 147 31.19 34.87 -25.98
C SER A 147 30.21 33.94 -25.25
N TYR A 148 29.07 34.47 -24.78
CA TYR A 148 27.99 33.65 -24.23
C TYR A 148 27.40 32.73 -25.29
N ILE A 149 27.11 33.28 -26.47
CA ILE A 149 26.40 32.56 -27.53
C ILE A 149 27.31 31.50 -28.17
N GLU A 150 28.60 31.78 -28.31
CA GLU A 150 29.61 30.82 -28.74
C GLU A 150 29.74 29.66 -27.74
N ALA A 151 29.82 29.95 -26.44
CA ALA A 151 29.82 28.92 -25.40
C ALA A 151 28.53 28.08 -25.40
N LEU A 152 27.39 28.74 -25.59
CA LEU A 152 26.08 28.11 -25.69
C LEU A 152 26.00 27.18 -26.91
N ALA A 153 26.45 27.65 -28.08
CA ALA A 153 26.45 26.89 -29.33
C ALA A 153 27.35 25.64 -29.26
N GLN A 154 28.46 25.73 -28.52
CA GLN A 154 29.36 24.61 -28.22
C GLN A 154 28.78 23.60 -27.22
N GLY A 155 27.59 23.85 -26.67
CA GLY A 155 26.92 22.93 -25.75
C GLY A 155 27.49 22.94 -24.32
N LYS A 156 28.17 24.02 -23.92
CA LYS A 156 28.63 24.19 -22.53
C LYS A 156 27.47 24.34 -21.56
N THR A 157 27.75 24.21 -20.28
CA THR A 157 26.76 24.44 -19.22
C THR A 157 26.34 25.92 -19.17
N MET A 158 25.15 26.25 -18.68
CA MET A 158 24.69 27.63 -18.58
C MET A 158 25.61 28.47 -17.68
N GLU A 159 26.17 27.83 -16.65
CA GLU A 159 27.21 28.36 -15.76
C GLU A 159 28.46 28.75 -16.54
N ASP A 160 28.98 27.85 -17.36
CA ASP A 160 30.16 28.10 -18.18
C ASP A 160 29.90 29.17 -19.24
N CYS A 161 28.68 29.22 -19.77
CA CYS A 161 28.27 30.27 -20.71
C CYS A 161 28.24 31.64 -20.02
N GLU A 162 27.62 31.75 -18.84
CA GLU A 162 27.62 32.97 -18.03
C GLU A 162 29.06 33.39 -17.68
N GLN A 163 29.89 32.43 -17.27
CA GLN A 163 31.28 32.68 -16.91
C GLN A 163 32.09 33.22 -18.09
N ALA A 164 31.88 32.69 -19.31
CA ALA A 164 32.52 33.19 -20.53
C ALA A 164 32.13 34.66 -20.82
N LEU A 165 30.88 35.04 -20.58
CA LEU A 165 30.42 36.43 -20.69
C LEU A 165 31.05 37.32 -19.63
N ARG A 166 31.06 36.86 -18.37
CA ARG A 166 31.67 37.61 -17.26
C ARG A 166 33.15 37.86 -17.48
N GLN A 167 33.89 36.86 -17.96
CA GLN A 167 35.31 36.99 -18.30
C GLN A 167 35.53 37.98 -19.45
N ALA A 168 34.69 37.92 -20.50
CA ALA A 168 34.79 38.84 -21.63
C ALA A 168 34.52 40.30 -21.23
N TYR A 169 33.58 40.53 -20.31
CA TYR A 169 33.33 41.84 -19.70
C TYR A 169 34.50 42.30 -18.84
N ALA A 170 34.95 41.46 -17.90
CA ALA A 170 36.03 41.76 -16.96
C ALA A 170 37.33 42.16 -17.67
N ALA A 171 37.67 41.47 -18.76
CA ALA A 171 38.85 41.74 -19.58
C ALA A 171 38.83 43.10 -20.29
N ARG A 172 37.66 43.75 -20.39
CA ARG A 172 37.45 45.01 -21.12
C ARG A 172 37.03 46.18 -20.22
N THR A 173 37.02 45.98 -18.90
CA THR A 173 36.67 47.01 -17.89
C THR A 173 37.49 48.29 -18.02
N GLY A 174 38.77 48.18 -18.42
CA GLY A 174 39.63 49.34 -18.68
C GLY A 174 39.36 50.11 -19.98
N GLN A 175 38.52 49.59 -20.88
CA GLN A 175 38.20 50.24 -22.17
C GLN A 175 37.06 51.25 -22.05
N SER A 176 36.08 50.96 -21.21
CA SER A 176 34.92 51.83 -20.97
C SER A 176 34.16 51.39 -19.72
N PHE A 177 33.56 52.35 -19.00
CA PHE A 177 32.78 52.08 -17.80
C PHE A 177 31.60 51.11 -18.06
N ILE A 178 31.09 51.05 -19.30
CA ILE A 178 29.95 50.20 -19.67
C ILE A 178 30.20 48.72 -19.40
N TYR A 179 31.46 48.25 -19.52
CA TYR A 179 31.78 46.83 -19.35
C TYR A 179 31.67 46.42 -17.88
N GLN A 180 32.21 47.23 -16.97
CA GLN A 180 32.05 47.01 -15.53
C GLN A 180 30.58 47.15 -15.12
N TYR A 181 29.91 48.21 -15.62
CA TYR A 181 28.52 48.48 -15.29
C TYR A 181 27.58 47.32 -15.67
N ASN A 182 27.75 46.75 -16.87
CA ASN A 182 26.96 45.61 -17.33
C ASN A 182 27.31 44.32 -16.57
N LEU A 183 28.61 44.10 -16.28
CA LEU A 183 29.08 42.94 -15.51
C LEU A 183 28.43 42.84 -14.13
N ASP A 184 28.33 43.98 -13.44
CA ASP A 184 27.76 44.08 -12.09
C ASP A 184 26.25 43.77 -12.07
N ARG A 185 25.58 43.85 -13.23
CA ARG A 185 24.12 43.72 -13.37
C ARG A 185 23.69 42.42 -14.04
N LEU A 186 24.64 41.64 -14.56
CA LEU A 186 24.37 40.36 -15.22
C LEU A 186 23.85 39.34 -14.19
N LEU A 187 22.77 38.65 -14.54
CA LEU A 187 22.19 37.57 -13.74
C LEU A 187 21.74 36.41 -14.64
N LEU A 188 22.21 35.21 -14.30
CA LEU A 188 21.63 33.96 -14.76
C LEU A 188 20.64 33.45 -13.70
N ARG A 189 19.41 33.15 -14.11
CA ARG A 189 18.48 32.34 -13.33
C ARG A 189 18.29 30.99 -14.02
N ARG A 190 18.12 29.90 -13.27
CA ARG A 190 18.02 28.53 -13.80
C ARG A 190 17.14 27.65 -12.94
N SER A 191 16.53 26.62 -13.55
CA SER A 191 15.69 25.65 -12.84
C SER A 191 16.49 24.51 -12.20
N ALA A 192 17.68 24.21 -12.73
CA ALA A 192 18.60 23.19 -12.25
C ALA A 192 20.04 23.56 -12.62
N ASP A 193 21.02 22.94 -11.96
CA ASP A 193 22.45 23.09 -12.29
C ASP A 193 22.84 22.21 -13.49
N GLU A 194 24.00 22.49 -14.10
CA GLU A 194 24.63 21.71 -15.19
C GLU A 194 23.77 21.58 -16.47
N MET A 195 22.86 22.52 -16.69
CA MET A 195 22.04 22.54 -17.90
C MET A 195 22.84 23.00 -19.11
N THR A 196 22.61 22.43 -20.28
CA THR A 196 23.24 22.81 -21.56
C THR A 196 22.17 23.17 -22.59
N ILE A 197 22.54 23.79 -23.73
CA ILE A 197 21.59 24.03 -24.83
C ILE A 197 20.90 22.74 -25.34
N ASN A 198 21.47 21.56 -25.02
CA ASN A 198 20.97 20.24 -25.36
C ASN A 198 20.14 19.58 -24.25
N SER A 199 19.99 20.22 -23.09
CA SER A 199 19.04 19.79 -22.04
C SER A 199 17.60 19.74 -22.53
N HIS A 200 17.33 20.31 -23.71
CA HIS A 200 16.11 20.23 -24.51
C HIS A 200 15.84 18.90 -25.16
N ASN A 201 16.77 17.97 -25.10
CA ASN A 201 16.51 16.64 -25.56
C ASN A 201 15.52 15.97 -24.60
N ARG A 202 14.22 16.05 -24.96
CA ARG A 202 13.49 14.81 -25.23
C ARG A 202 14.33 14.00 -26.24
N VAL A 203 15.47 13.45 -25.79
CA VAL A 203 15.86 12.11 -26.21
C VAL A 203 14.57 11.36 -26.02
N THR A 204 13.99 11.00 -27.15
CA THR A 204 12.74 10.25 -27.18
C THR A 204 12.88 9.17 -26.13
N GLU A 205 11.92 9.07 -25.21
CA GLU A 205 11.85 7.97 -24.23
C GLU A 205 11.99 6.59 -24.91
N ARG A 206 11.90 6.53 -26.25
CA ARG A 206 12.24 5.41 -27.12
C ARG A 206 13.69 4.93 -27.09
N SER A 207 14.68 5.71 -26.63
CA SER A 207 16.09 5.24 -26.57
C SER A 207 16.56 4.81 -25.17
N LYS A 208 15.72 4.92 -24.15
CA LYS A 208 15.98 4.27 -22.86
C LYS A 208 15.39 2.87 -22.92
N ALA A 209 16.13 1.87 -22.45
CA ALA A 209 15.56 0.55 -22.23
C ALA A 209 14.25 0.71 -21.45
N PRO A 210 13.16 0.02 -21.85
CA PRO A 210 11.89 0.16 -21.18
C PRO A 210 12.08 -0.18 -19.70
N ARG A 211 11.59 0.68 -18.83
CA ARG A 211 11.66 0.44 -17.38
C ARG A 211 11.00 -0.91 -17.09
N PRO A 212 11.70 -1.83 -16.40
CA PRO A 212 11.09 -3.09 -16.01
C PRO A 212 9.90 -2.81 -15.08
N PRO A 213 8.73 -3.43 -15.32
CA PRO A 213 7.57 -3.25 -14.45
C PRO A 213 7.76 -3.88 -13.05
N PHE A 214 8.68 -4.86 -12.96
CA PHE A 214 8.95 -5.61 -11.74
C PHE A 214 10.45 -5.79 -11.52
N ARG A 215 10.89 -5.69 -10.26
CA ARG A 215 12.12 -6.29 -9.76
C ARG A 215 11.85 -7.76 -9.48
N ARG A 216 12.75 -8.63 -9.91
CA ARG A 216 12.68 -10.07 -9.67
C ARG A 216 13.61 -10.39 -8.52
N LEU A 217 13.12 -11.08 -7.49
CA LEU A 217 13.89 -11.44 -6.31
C LEU A 217 13.68 -12.93 -6.01
N ARG A 218 14.78 -13.67 -5.88
CA ARG A 218 14.76 -15.07 -5.45
C ARG A 218 14.42 -15.16 -3.96
N ALA A 219 13.65 -16.17 -3.60
CA ALA A 219 13.19 -16.47 -2.26
C ALA A 219 13.17 -17.99 -2.07
N PHE A 220 13.23 -18.44 -0.81
CA PHE A 220 12.87 -19.82 -0.51
C PHE A 220 11.37 -20.00 -0.72
N ALA A 221 10.97 -21.07 -1.40
CA ALA A 221 9.57 -21.46 -1.49
C ALA A 221 9.11 -22.03 -0.15
N PHE A 222 9.85 -22.99 0.41
CA PHE A 222 9.57 -23.65 1.68
C PHE A 222 10.69 -23.42 2.71
N ASP A 223 10.62 -24.13 3.85
CA ASP A 223 11.71 -24.14 4.82
C ASP A 223 13.06 -24.56 4.17
N PRO A 224 14.19 -23.90 4.52
CA PRO A 224 15.49 -24.18 3.91
C PRO A 224 15.96 -25.63 4.05
N SER A 225 15.50 -26.36 5.07
CA SER A 225 15.81 -27.77 5.24
C SER A 225 15.44 -28.64 4.03
N LEU A 226 14.47 -28.21 3.20
CA LEU A 226 14.09 -28.90 1.97
C LEU A 226 15.06 -28.71 0.82
N SER A 227 15.96 -27.72 0.86
CA SER A 227 17.04 -27.61 -0.13
C SER A 227 18.09 -28.72 0.01
N ARG A 228 18.00 -29.55 1.05
CA ARG A 228 18.96 -30.64 1.34
C ARG A 228 18.57 -31.97 0.72
N ARG A 229 17.39 -32.09 0.10
CA ARG A 229 16.98 -33.28 -0.65
C ARG A 229 17.03 -32.99 -2.14
N ILE A 230 17.73 -33.83 -2.90
CA ILE A 230 17.87 -33.69 -4.36
C ILE A 230 16.50 -33.56 -5.04
N GLU A 231 15.52 -34.33 -4.58
CA GLU A 231 14.16 -34.33 -5.14
C GLU A 231 13.38 -33.02 -4.90
N THR A 232 13.78 -32.20 -3.91
CA THR A 232 13.09 -30.94 -3.56
C THR A 232 13.98 -29.70 -3.70
N ALA A 233 15.26 -29.84 -4.03
CA ALA A 233 16.19 -28.73 -4.18
C ALA A 233 15.78 -27.79 -5.33
N ASP A 234 15.39 -28.35 -6.49
CA ASP A 234 15.02 -27.57 -7.68
C ASP A 234 13.69 -26.79 -7.53
N ILE A 235 12.87 -27.14 -6.54
CA ILE A 235 11.56 -26.52 -6.30
C ILE A 235 11.52 -25.63 -5.06
N ASN A 236 12.60 -25.62 -4.26
CA ASN A 236 12.66 -24.81 -3.05
C ASN A 236 13.06 -23.35 -3.32
N GLU A 237 13.25 -22.99 -4.58
CA GLU A 237 13.53 -21.63 -5.02
C GLU A 237 12.35 -21.09 -5.84
N VAL A 238 11.88 -19.89 -5.49
CA VAL A 238 10.87 -19.16 -6.25
C VAL A 238 11.38 -17.76 -6.57
N THR A 239 11.04 -17.24 -7.75
CA THR A 239 11.34 -15.85 -8.13
C THR A 239 10.10 -14.98 -8.01
N LEU A 240 10.10 -14.08 -7.03
CA LEU A 240 9.01 -13.16 -6.75
C LEU A 240 9.12 -11.90 -7.61
N LYS A 241 8.00 -11.47 -8.18
CA LYS A 241 7.89 -10.23 -8.98
C LYS A 241 7.40 -9.10 -8.08
N ILE A 242 8.30 -8.22 -7.67
CA ILE A 242 8.02 -7.04 -6.83
C ILE A 242 7.86 -5.83 -7.74
N ALA A 243 6.83 -5.00 -7.54
CA ALA A 243 6.63 -3.81 -8.36
C ALA A 243 7.87 -2.90 -8.32
N TRP A 244 8.28 -2.36 -9.47
CA TRP A 244 9.46 -1.51 -9.54
C TRP A 244 9.21 -0.12 -8.94
N GLU A 245 9.89 0.20 -7.85
CA GLU A 245 9.87 1.53 -7.21
C GLU A 245 11.16 2.28 -7.51
N ASP A 246 11.08 3.60 -7.74
CA ASP A 246 12.27 4.43 -7.95
C ASP A 246 12.84 4.83 -6.58
N GLY A 247 14.16 4.72 -6.41
CA GLY A 247 14.82 5.16 -5.19
C GLY A 247 14.69 4.22 -4.00
N LEU A 248 14.57 2.90 -4.26
CA LEU A 248 14.72 1.86 -3.24
C LEU A 248 16.07 2.04 -2.54
N LYS A 249 16.07 2.25 -1.21
CA LYS A 249 17.31 2.47 -0.47
C LYS A 249 17.88 1.15 0.06
N VAL A 250 19.18 1.14 0.32
CA VAL A 250 19.93 0.03 0.92
C VAL A 250 19.30 -0.39 2.27
N GLY A 251 19.24 -1.71 2.53
CA GLY A 251 18.54 -2.30 3.67
C GLY A 251 17.04 -2.26 3.44
N PRO A 252 16.57 -2.97 2.40
CA PRO A 252 15.61 -2.49 1.42
C PRO A 252 14.52 -1.64 2.06
N VAL A 253 14.59 -0.33 1.79
CA VAL A 253 13.64 0.66 2.28
C VAL A 253 12.87 1.23 1.12
N ASP A 254 11.57 0.97 1.09
CA ASP A 254 10.63 1.46 0.08
C ASP A 254 9.49 2.24 0.73
N GLU A 255 8.43 2.55 0.00
CA GLU A 255 7.27 3.27 0.55
C GLU A 255 6.57 2.53 1.70
N TYR A 256 6.68 1.20 1.80
CA TYR A 256 5.95 0.36 2.75
C TYR A 256 6.80 -0.22 3.86
N LEU A 257 8.04 -0.60 3.56
CA LEU A 257 8.86 -1.43 4.41
C LEU A 257 10.22 -0.77 4.69
N GLU A 258 10.74 -1.04 5.88
CA GLU A 258 12.09 -0.69 6.29
C GLU A 258 12.73 -1.94 6.92
N VAL A 259 13.67 -2.56 6.22
CA VAL A 259 14.38 -3.74 6.76
C VAL A 259 15.59 -3.29 7.56
N VAL A 260 15.56 -3.56 8.87
CA VAL A 260 16.61 -3.20 9.81
C VAL A 260 17.16 -4.46 10.45
N ASP A 261 18.34 -4.87 10.02
CA ASP A 261 18.94 -6.10 10.49
C ASP A 261 19.87 -5.87 11.68
N TYR A 262 19.26 -5.65 12.84
CA TYR A 262 19.93 -5.55 14.14
C TYR A 262 19.71 -6.84 14.93
N ASP A 263 20.80 -7.46 15.40
CA ASP A 263 20.77 -8.62 16.29
C ASP A 263 21.07 -8.18 17.73
N PRO A 264 20.05 -8.11 18.61
CA PRO A 264 20.26 -7.68 19.99
C PRO A 264 21.17 -8.60 20.80
N ALA A 265 21.32 -9.88 20.41
CA ALA A 265 22.11 -10.82 21.17
C ALA A 265 23.62 -10.66 20.91
N SER A 266 24.00 -10.25 19.70
CA SER A 266 25.38 -9.87 19.38
C SER A 266 25.64 -8.37 19.58
N GLY A 267 24.59 -7.54 19.63
CA GLY A 267 24.71 -6.08 19.75
C GLY A 267 25.19 -5.41 18.47
N LEU A 268 24.99 -6.05 17.30
CA LEU A 268 25.53 -5.62 16.02
C LEU A 268 24.44 -5.46 14.95
N PHE A 269 24.73 -4.61 13.97
CA PHE A 269 23.97 -4.53 12.73
C PHE A 269 24.66 -5.36 11.65
N TYR A 270 23.90 -6.22 10.96
CA TYR A 270 24.39 -6.86 9.76
C TYR A 270 24.47 -5.84 8.60
N PRO A 271 25.42 -5.99 7.66
CA PRO A 271 25.48 -5.14 6.49
C PRO A 271 24.12 -5.15 5.76
N PRO A 272 23.62 -3.99 5.34
CA PRO A 272 22.32 -3.92 4.68
C PRO A 272 22.44 -4.28 3.18
N VAL A 273 21.50 -5.06 2.65
CA VAL A 273 21.50 -5.46 1.23
C VAL A 273 21.12 -4.29 0.31
N ASP A 274 21.89 -4.08 -0.76
CA ASP A 274 21.59 -3.10 -1.81
C ASP A 274 20.96 -3.79 -3.03
N LEU A 275 19.63 -3.78 -3.09
CA LEU A 275 18.91 -4.40 -4.21
C LEU A 275 19.02 -3.62 -5.53
N GLU A 276 19.60 -2.42 -5.53
CA GLU A 276 19.94 -1.64 -6.74
C GLU A 276 21.33 -1.93 -7.28
N ASP A 277 22.12 -2.80 -6.62
CA ASP A 277 23.42 -3.23 -7.13
C ASP A 277 23.24 -3.88 -8.54
N PRO A 278 23.97 -3.41 -9.57
CA PRO A 278 23.87 -3.95 -10.93
C PRO A 278 24.07 -5.47 -11.02
N ASN A 279 24.90 -6.06 -10.15
CA ASN A 279 25.15 -7.49 -10.11
C ASN A 279 23.94 -8.26 -9.56
N LEU A 280 23.22 -7.70 -8.59
CA LEU A 280 22.00 -8.31 -8.06
C LEU A 280 20.84 -8.15 -9.04
N LEU A 281 20.73 -6.99 -9.69
CA LEU A 281 19.74 -6.75 -10.75
C LEU A 281 19.86 -7.74 -11.90
N ALA A 282 21.09 -8.08 -12.30
CA ALA A 282 21.35 -9.05 -13.37
C ALA A 282 21.04 -10.51 -12.98
N GLN A 283 20.86 -10.81 -11.69
CA GLN A 283 20.75 -12.17 -11.14
C GLN A 283 19.40 -12.44 -10.45
N ASP A 284 18.41 -11.59 -10.65
CA ASP A 284 17.13 -11.67 -9.94
C ASP A 284 17.33 -11.69 -8.39
N GLY A 285 18.30 -10.90 -7.88
CA GLY A 285 18.68 -10.84 -6.48
C GLY A 285 19.72 -11.88 -6.04
N LEU A 286 19.94 -12.00 -4.73
CA LEU A 286 20.81 -13.01 -4.11
C LEU A 286 20.21 -14.42 -4.21
N PRO A 287 21.03 -15.47 -4.40
CA PRO A 287 20.57 -16.85 -4.32
C PRO A 287 20.13 -17.21 -2.89
N PRO A 288 19.15 -18.12 -2.73
CA PRO A 288 18.73 -18.59 -1.41
C PRO A 288 19.88 -19.15 -0.57
N SER A 289 19.96 -18.72 0.69
CA SER A 289 21.05 -19.07 1.60
C SER A 289 20.61 -19.01 3.06
N GLU A 290 20.95 -20.04 3.84
CA GLU A 290 20.78 -20.07 5.29
C GLU A 290 21.88 -19.31 6.06
N ALA A 291 23.00 -19.04 5.39
CA ALA A 291 24.20 -18.51 6.03
C ALA A 291 24.47 -17.03 5.70
N ASN A 292 23.72 -16.44 4.77
CA ASN A 292 23.93 -15.08 4.30
C ASN A 292 22.84 -14.13 4.83
N PRO A 293 23.14 -13.28 5.83
CA PRO A 293 22.19 -12.29 6.35
C PRO A 293 21.63 -11.32 5.30
N LEU A 294 22.40 -11.02 4.24
CA LEU A 294 21.91 -10.19 3.13
C LEU A 294 20.73 -10.86 2.40
N PHE A 295 20.77 -12.18 2.24
CA PHE A 295 19.64 -12.93 1.68
C PHE A 295 18.46 -12.95 2.66
N HIS A 296 18.68 -13.03 3.97
CA HIS A 296 17.60 -12.99 4.96
C HIS A 296 16.80 -11.69 4.85
N GLN A 297 17.49 -10.56 4.63
CA GLN A 297 16.87 -9.26 4.37
C GLN A 297 16.08 -9.24 3.05
N GLN A 298 16.63 -9.81 1.97
CA GLN A 298 15.93 -9.95 0.69
C GLN A 298 14.66 -10.79 0.82
N MET A 299 14.76 -11.93 1.52
CA MET A 299 13.67 -12.88 1.72
C MET A 299 12.47 -12.21 2.39
N VAL A 300 12.69 -11.58 3.55
CA VAL A 300 11.60 -10.94 4.29
C VAL A 300 10.98 -9.77 3.49
N TYR A 301 11.80 -9.00 2.77
CA TYR A 301 11.33 -7.89 1.95
C TYR A 301 10.45 -8.39 0.79
N ALA A 302 10.94 -9.36 0.02
CA ALA A 302 10.27 -9.86 -1.17
C ALA A 302 8.92 -10.53 -0.83
N VAL A 303 8.88 -11.33 0.23
CA VAL A 303 7.64 -11.99 0.67
C VAL A 303 6.65 -10.98 1.21
N ALA A 304 7.07 -10.07 2.10
CA ALA A 304 6.17 -9.05 2.66
C ALA A 304 5.58 -8.12 1.59
N ARG A 305 6.37 -7.67 0.60
CA ARG A 305 5.85 -6.88 -0.53
C ARG A 305 4.88 -7.66 -1.40
N THR A 306 5.10 -8.96 -1.56
CA THR A 306 4.16 -9.83 -2.29
C THR A 306 2.82 -9.94 -1.56
N THR A 307 2.85 -10.11 -0.23
CA THR A 307 1.64 -10.11 0.61
C THR A 307 0.89 -8.79 0.53
N ILE A 308 1.59 -7.65 0.64
CA ILE A 308 0.98 -6.32 0.49
C ILE A 308 0.27 -6.21 -0.88
N ARG A 309 0.93 -6.61 -1.97
CA ARG A 309 0.33 -6.55 -3.32
C ARG A 309 -0.96 -7.37 -3.40
N HIS A 310 -1.01 -8.57 -2.81
CA HIS A 310 -2.23 -9.37 -2.81
C HIS A 310 -3.39 -8.65 -2.12
N PHE A 311 -3.14 -7.92 -1.04
CA PHE A 311 -4.14 -7.10 -0.37
C PHE A 311 -4.62 -5.95 -1.25
N GLU A 312 -3.70 -5.24 -1.90
CA GLU A 312 -4.05 -4.09 -2.75
C GLU A 312 -4.84 -4.50 -3.99
N GLU A 313 -4.48 -5.62 -4.62
CA GLU A 313 -5.21 -6.19 -5.75
C GLU A 313 -6.61 -6.66 -5.34
N ALA A 314 -6.74 -7.30 -4.17
CA ALA A 314 -8.02 -7.81 -3.69
C ALA A 314 -8.96 -6.67 -3.26
N LEU A 315 -8.46 -5.72 -2.48
CA LEU A 315 -9.26 -4.62 -1.92
C LEU A 315 -9.47 -3.47 -2.92
N GLY A 316 -8.60 -3.34 -3.92
CA GLY A 316 -8.67 -2.27 -4.91
C GLY A 316 -8.27 -0.90 -4.36
N ARG A 317 -7.32 -0.86 -3.42
CA ARG A 317 -6.81 0.35 -2.76
C ARG A 317 -5.41 0.13 -2.19
N ARG A 318 -4.70 1.21 -1.88
CA ARG A 318 -3.41 1.16 -1.18
C ARG A 318 -3.59 0.65 0.26
N ALA A 319 -2.69 -0.21 0.72
CA ALA A 319 -2.68 -0.66 2.12
C ALA A 319 -2.13 0.45 3.04
N LEU A 320 -2.74 0.61 4.22
CA LEU A 320 -2.26 1.51 5.27
C LEU A 320 -1.90 0.69 6.50
N TRP A 321 -0.80 1.07 7.16
CA TRP A 321 -0.46 0.53 8.47
C TRP A 321 -1.33 1.16 9.54
N ALA A 322 -1.61 0.42 10.60
CA ALA A 322 -2.31 0.99 11.75
C ALA A 322 -1.54 2.21 12.29
N PRO A 323 -2.24 3.30 12.64
CA PRO A 323 -1.57 4.48 13.14
C PRO A 323 -0.88 4.21 14.48
N ARG A 324 0.18 4.96 14.75
CA ARG A 324 0.79 4.96 16.07
C ARG A 324 0.02 5.92 16.98
N ILE A 325 -0.46 5.41 18.11
CA ILE A 325 -1.06 6.26 19.13
C ILE A 325 0.07 6.88 19.98
N TYR A 326 0.05 8.18 20.17
CA TYR A 326 0.94 8.86 21.10
C TYR A 326 0.25 9.98 21.88
N LYS A 327 0.80 10.30 23.07
CA LYS A 327 0.37 11.43 23.89
C LYS A 327 1.33 12.61 23.67
N PRO A 328 0.90 13.73 23.07
CA PRO A 328 1.77 14.90 22.86
C PRO A 328 2.21 15.51 24.20
N LYS A 329 3.47 15.98 24.27
CA LYS A 329 4.05 16.59 25.49
C LYS A 329 3.25 17.77 26.05
N ARG A 330 2.52 18.49 25.19
CA ARG A 330 1.57 19.56 25.54
C ARG A 330 0.20 19.23 24.96
N GLY A 331 -0.54 18.37 25.63
CA GLY A 331 -1.92 18.01 25.28
C GLY A 331 -2.47 16.91 26.19
N ARG A 332 -3.79 16.92 26.43
CA ARG A 332 -4.45 15.88 27.25
C ARG A 332 -4.95 14.69 26.43
N LEU A 333 -5.06 14.81 25.11
CA LEU A 333 -5.67 13.81 24.23
C LEU A 333 -4.59 13.02 23.47
N LEU A 334 -4.81 11.72 23.34
CA LEU A 334 -4.06 10.84 22.44
C LEU A 334 -4.26 11.28 20.99
N ARG A 335 -3.23 11.13 20.16
CA ARG A 335 -3.28 11.40 18.72
C ARG A 335 -2.78 10.20 17.94
N ASP A 336 -3.37 10.02 16.78
CA ASP A 336 -2.94 9.05 15.80
C ASP A 336 -1.88 9.68 14.88
N GLU A 337 -0.82 8.93 14.62
CA GLU A 337 0.28 9.30 13.75
C GLU A 337 0.32 8.32 12.57
N PHE A 338 0.41 8.86 11.35
CA PHE A 338 0.66 8.06 10.16
C PHE A 338 1.94 7.24 10.31
N VAL A 339 1.89 5.97 9.92
CA VAL A 339 3.06 5.10 9.91
C VAL A 339 3.45 4.87 8.44
N PRO A 340 4.53 5.52 7.97
CA PRO A 340 4.96 5.34 6.58
C PRO A 340 5.39 3.89 6.32
N ARG A 341 6.22 3.35 7.20
CA ARG A 341 6.87 2.04 7.00
C ARG A 341 6.68 1.10 8.16
N LEU A 342 6.42 -0.17 7.84
CA LEU A 342 6.51 -1.28 8.77
C LEU A 342 7.97 -1.71 8.86
N ARG A 343 8.50 -1.83 10.07
CA ARG A 343 9.88 -2.28 10.27
C ARG A 343 9.95 -3.80 10.27
N ILE A 344 11.01 -4.35 9.68
CA ILE A 344 11.25 -5.78 9.69
C ILE A 344 12.63 -6.05 10.27
N TYR A 345 12.69 -6.92 11.28
CA TYR A 345 13.92 -7.34 11.95
C TYR A 345 14.12 -8.84 11.76
N PRO A 346 14.96 -9.28 10.78
CA PRO A 346 15.21 -10.69 10.51
C PRO A 346 15.82 -11.46 11.70
N HIS A 347 16.63 -10.79 12.54
CA HIS A 347 17.34 -11.38 13.68
C HIS A 347 16.96 -10.72 15.00
N ALA A 348 15.67 -10.55 15.26
CA ALA A 348 15.16 -9.74 16.37
C ALA A 348 15.33 -10.36 17.77
N LEU A 349 15.34 -11.69 17.88
CA LEU A 349 15.32 -12.40 19.17
C LEU A 349 15.92 -13.82 19.08
N ARG A 350 16.49 -14.30 20.20
CA ARG A 350 16.97 -15.68 20.36
C ARG A 350 15.91 -16.57 21.02
N GLU A 351 14.78 -16.72 20.36
CA GLU A 351 13.63 -17.51 20.83
C GLU A 351 12.99 -18.19 19.61
N ALA A 352 12.39 -19.38 19.79
CA ALA A 352 11.67 -20.09 18.74
C ALA A 352 10.30 -19.44 18.50
N ASN A 353 10.31 -18.21 17.96
CA ASN A 353 9.13 -17.38 17.83
C ASN A 353 9.31 -16.32 16.73
N ALA A 354 8.20 -15.83 16.16
CA ALA A 354 8.16 -14.67 15.27
C ALA A 354 6.85 -13.92 15.52
N TYR A 355 6.82 -12.60 15.54
CA TYR A 355 5.54 -11.92 15.75
C TYR A 355 5.51 -10.51 15.19
N TYR A 356 4.33 -10.09 14.75
CA TYR A 356 4.01 -8.68 14.60
C TYR A 356 3.82 -8.03 15.98
N SER A 357 4.49 -6.88 16.20
CA SER A 357 4.25 -6.03 17.36
C SER A 357 3.43 -4.79 16.95
N PRO A 358 2.14 -4.69 17.36
CA PRO A 358 1.31 -3.53 17.11
C PRO A 358 1.87 -2.25 17.75
N ARG A 359 2.60 -2.36 18.86
CA ARG A 359 3.20 -1.21 19.54
C ARG A 359 4.40 -0.66 18.79
N LYS A 360 5.31 -1.54 18.36
CA LYS A 360 6.51 -1.14 17.61
C LYS A 360 6.23 -0.87 16.14
N LYS A 361 5.11 -1.37 15.61
CA LYS A 361 4.81 -1.45 14.18
C LYS A 361 5.97 -2.14 13.46
N ALA A 362 6.28 -3.34 13.93
CA ALA A 362 7.41 -4.12 13.46
C ALA A 362 7.15 -5.62 13.43
N LEU A 363 7.73 -6.32 12.45
CA LEU A 363 7.86 -7.76 12.42
C LEU A 363 9.17 -8.16 13.10
N LEU A 364 9.09 -9.07 14.06
CA LEU A 364 10.23 -9.53 14.85
C LEU A 364 10.40 -11.03 14.63
N PHE A 365 11.49 -11.43 13.97
CA PHE A 365 11.78 -12.83 13.70
C PHE A 365 12.84 -13.37 14.65
N GLY A 366 12.59 -14.55 15.20
CA GLY A 366 13.51 -15.24 16.07
C GLY A 366 14.43 -16.22 15.35
N TYR A 367 15.53 -16.56 16.01
CA TYR A 367 16.42 -17.63 15.60
C TYR A 367 16.83 -18.47 16.82
N PHE A 368 16.96 -19.78 16.62
CA PHE A 368 17.13 -20.72 17.73
C PHE A 368 17.82 -22.01 17.26
N PRO A 369 18.47 -22.78 18.16
CA PRO A 369 19.07 -24.05 17.79
C PRO A 369 18.00 -25.11 17.50
N ALA A 370 18.17 -25.86 16.41
CA ALA A 370 17.38 -27.04 16.10
C ALA A 370 17.56 -28.10 17.21
N SER A 371 16.51 -28.89 17.44
CA SER A 371 16.50 -29.99 18.41
C SER A 371 17.70 -30.92 18.19
N THR A 372 18.39 -31.29 19.27
CA THR A 372 19.53 -32.23 19.21
C THR A 372 19.07 -33.70 19.14
N THR A 373 17.85 -33.98 19.61
CA THR A 373 17.27 -35.33 19.66
C THR A 373 16.35 -35.62 18.48
N THR A 374 15.68 -34.59 17.97
CA THR A 374 14.72 -34.66 16.86
C THR A 374 14.91 -33.51 15.85
N PRO A 375 16.11 -33.35 15.26
CA PRO A 375 16.41 -32.24 14.35
C PRO A 375 15.60 -32.27 13.04
N GLY A 376 14.97 -33.39 12.69
CA GLY A 376 14.39 -33.60 11.37
C GLY A 376 15.48 -33.59 10.31
N GLU A 377 15.33 -32.74 9.29
CA GLU A 377 16.32 -32.52 8.22
C GLU A 377 17.35 -31.42 8.59
N ASN A 378 17.24 -30.85 9.80
CA ASN A 378 18.19 -29.86 10.29
C ASN A 378 19.49 -30.49 10.80
N LEU A 379 20.56 -29.70 10.86
CA LEU A 379 21.76 -30.10 11.60
C LEU A 379 21.38 -30.10 13.09
N PRO A 380 21.60 -31.18 13.86
CA PRO A 380 21.39 -31.15 15.30
C PRO A 380 22.16 -29.99 15.95
N GLY A 381 21.45 -29.10 16.65
CA GLY A 381 22.02 -27.87 17.23
C GLY A 381 22.36 -26.75 16.23
N GLY A 382 22.12 -26.95 14.93
CA GLY A 382 22.24 -25.92 13.90
C GLY A 382 21.21 -24.80 14.11
N THR A 383 21.48 -23.59 13.61
CA THR A 383 20.58 -22.46 13.81
C THR A 383 19.44 -22.47 12.78
N VAL A 384 18.21 -22.36 13.27
CA VAL A 384 17.00 -22.16 12.46
C VAL A 384 16.63 -20.69 12.52
N PHE A 385 16.30 -20.10 11.37
CA PHE A 385 15.90 -18.70 11.23
C PHE A 385 14.45 -18.60 10.78
N ALA A 386 13.57 -18.06 11.62
CA ALA A 386 12.16 -17.89 11.28
C ALA A 386 11.94 -16.97 10.07
N CYS A 387 12.84 -16.01 9.84
CA CYS A 387 12.80 -15.09 8.71
C CYS A 387 13.02 -15.75 7.34
N LEU A 388 13.48 -17.00 7.30
CA LEU A 388 13.67 -17.77 6.07
C LEU A 388 12.44 -18.56 5.64
N SER A 389 11.40 -18.63 6.47
CA SER A 389 10.14 -19.27 6.10
C SER A 389 9.24 -18.27 5.37
N HIS A 390 8.91 -18.59 4.11
CA HIS A 390 7.97 -17.81 3.31
C HIS A 390 6.64 -17.59 4.06
N ASP A 391 6.12 -18.64 4.67
CA ASP A 391 4.77 -18.62 5.23
C ASP A 391 4.72 -17.89 6.57
N ILE A 392 5.76 -18.01 7.39
CA ILE A 392 5.87 -17.22 8.63
C ILE A 392 5.95 -15.73 8.26
N VAL A 393 6.75 -15.34 7.27
CA VAL A 393 6.82 -13.93 6.85
C VAL A 393 5.46 -13.42 6.33
N ALA A 394 4.76 -14.21 5.51
CA ALA A 394 3.44 -13.86 5.00
C ALA A 394 2.38 -13.79 6.12
N HIS A 395 2.41 -14.71 7.08
CA HIS A 395 1.54 -14.76 8.25
C HIS A 395 1.71 -13.50 9.12
N GLU A 396 2.94 -13.17 9.51
CA GLU A 396 3.21 -12.00 10.35
C GLU A 396 2.91 -10.68 9.63
N THR A 397 3.20 -10.61 8.33
CA THR A 397 2.82 -9.45 7.50
C THR A 397 1.30 -9.30 7.44
N THR A 398 0.55 -10.41 7.43
CA THR A 398 -0.91 -10.41 7.43
C THR A 398 -1.47 -9.84 8.73
N HIS A 399 -0.87 -10.15 9.89
CA HIS A 399 -1.26 -9.50 11.15
C HIS A 399 -1.10 -7.97 11.09
N ALA A 400 0.01 -7.47 10.52
CA ALA A 400 0.23 -6.04 10.36
C ALA A 400 -0.80 -5.37 9.44
N LEU A 401 -1.17 -6.05 8.34
CA LEU A 401 -2.20 -5.59 7.41
C LEU A 401 -3.59 -5.63 8.03
N LEU A 402 -3.91 -6.67 8.80
CA LEU A 402 -5.17 -6.82 9.49
C LEU A 402 -5.32 -5.78 10.61
N ASP A 403 -4.25 -5.46 11.35
CA ASP A 403 -4.26 -4.36 12.32
C ASP A 403 -4.54 -3.01 11.64
N GLY A 404 -4.00 -2.78 10.44
CA GLY A 404 -4.28 -1.58 9.64
C GLY A 404 -5.71 -1.50 9.10
N LEU A 405 -6.34 -2.64 8.81
CA LEU A 405 -7.69 -2.73 8.23
C LEU A 405 -8.80 -2.87 9.28
N HIS A 406 -8.58 -3.63 10.34
CA HIS A 406 -9.55 -4.02 11.35
C HIS A 406 -8.88 -4.08 12.71
N ARG A 407 -8.37 -2.94 13.20
CA ARG A 407 -7.65 -2.84 14.48
C ARG A 407 -8.41 -3.45 15.67
N ARG A 408 -9.74 -3.51 15.60
CA ARG A 408 -10.60 -4.05 16.67
C ARG A 408 -10.68 -5.58 16.68
N PHE A 409 -10.17 -6.29 15.66
CA PHE A 409 -10.15 -7.75 15.63
C PHE A 409 -9.09 -8.36 16.55
N ILE A 410 -8.21 -7.54 17.13
CA ILE A 410 -7.30 -7.98 18.19
C ILE A 410 -7.99 -8.03 19.57
N GLU A 411 -9.19 -7.42 19.72
CA GLU A 411 -9.94 -7.42 20.97
C GLU A 411 -10.68 -8.76 21.16
N PRO A 412 -10.42 -9.54 22.23
CA PRO A 412 -11.03 -10.86 22.44
C PRO A 412 -12.48 -10.75 22.91
N SER A 413 -13.40 -10.38 22.02
CA SER A 413 -14.83 -10.22 22.37
C SER A 413 -15.60 -11.55 22.38
N ASN A 414 -15.15 -12.55 21.64
CA ASN A 414 -15.73 -13.89 21.61
C ASN A 414 -14.67 -14.95 21.21
N VAL A 415 -15.09 -16.22 21.19
CA VAL A 415 -14.20 -17.38 20.91
C VAL A 415 -13.66 -17.42 19.47
N ASP A 416 -14.37 -16.85 18.51
CA ASP A 416 -14.00 -16.84 17.09
C ASP A 416 -13.03 -15.70 16.74
N VAL A 417 -12.99 -14.59 17.47
CA VAL A 417 -12.24 -13.39 17.03
C VAL A 417 -10.74 -13.65 16.90
N TRP A 418 -10.09 -14.18 17.96
CA TRP A 418 -8.68 -14.55 17.88
C TRP A 418 -8.45 -15.74 16.97
N ALA A 419 -9.37 -16.71 16.94
CA ALA A 419 -9.28 -17.85 16.03
C ALA A 419 -9.33 -17.42 14.56
N LEU A 420 -10.13 -16.41 14.22
CA LEU A 420 -10.21 -15.81 12.89
C LEU A 420 -8.93 -15.05 12.58
N HIS A 421 -8.39 -14.31 13.55
CA HIS A 421 -7.15 -13.55 13.37
C HIS A 421 -5.97 -14.46 12.97
N GLU A 422 -5.80 -15.59 13.67
CA GLU A 422 -4.80 -16.62 13.33
C GLU A 422 -5.12 -17.33 12.02
N ALA A 423 -6.36 -17.85 11.89
CA ALA A 423 -6.78 -18.58 10.69
C ALA A 423 -6.65 -17.72 9.42
N PHE A 424 -6.90 -16.42 9.50
CA PHE A 424 -6.79 -15.52 8.38
C PHE A 424 -5.33 -15.35 7.93
N ALA A 425 -4.40 -15.19 8.87
CA ALA A 425 -2.98 -15.15 8.57
C ALA A 425 -2.49 -16.46 7.93
N ASP A 426 -2.96 -17.60 8.43
CA ASP A 426 -2.67 -18.93 7.86
C ASP A 426 -3.26 -19.13 6.46
N MET A 427 -4.50 -18.72 6.23
CA MET A 427 -5.12 -18.76 4.91
C MET A 427 -4.34 -17.90 3.91
N VAL A 428 -3.92 -16.69 4.29
CA VAL A 428 -3.13 -15.83 3.41
C VAL A 428 -1.79 -16.47 3.09
N ALA A 429 -1.06 -16.95 4.11
CA ALA A 429 0.23 -17.60 3.92
C ALA A 429 0.12 -18.82 2.99
N LEU A 430 -0.79 -19.74 3.31
CA LEU A 430 -1.04 -20.97 2.54
C LEU A 430 -1.44 -20.67 1.09
N PHE A 431 -2.44 -19.81 0.87
CA PHE A 431 -2.92 -19.57 -0.48
C PHE A 431 -2.01 -18.65 -1.29
N GLN A 432 -1.25 -17.75 -0.66
CA GLN A 432 -0.18 -16.99 -1.34
C GLN A 432 0.86 -17.96 -1.90
N HIS A 433 1.31 -18.89 -1.06
CA HIS A 433 2.24 -19.93 -1.45
C HIS A 433 1.71 -20.76 -2.63
N PHE A 434 0.41 -21.10 -2.62
CA PHE A 434 -0.21 -21.87 -3.69
C PHE A 434 -0.44 -21.06 -4.96
N THR A 435 -0.20 -19.74 -4.96
CA THR A 435 -0.28 -18.96 -6.20
C THR A 435 0.90 -19.19 -7.15
N TYR A 436 1.95 -19.89 -6.71
CA TYR A 436 3.15 -20.24 -7.48
C TYR A 436 3.00 -21.63 -8.13
N PRO A 437 2.82 -21.72 -9.46
CA PRO A 437 2.68 -23.01 -10.14
C PRO A 437 3.92 -23.91 -10.01
N GLU A 438 5.10 -23.31 -9.90
CA GLU A 438 6.39 -24.02 -9.78
C GLU A 438 6.41 -24.92 -8.55
N VAL A 439 5.89 -24.40 -7.44
CA VAL A 439 5.75 -25.11 -6.17
C VAL A 439 4.77 -26.28 -6.30
N LEU A 440 3.64 -26.07 -6.98
CA LEU A 440 2.59 -27.07 -7.11
C LEU A 440 2.93 -28.18 -8.12
N ARG A 441 3.80 -27.90 -9.10
CA ARG A 441 4.20 -28.85 -10.15
C ARG A 441 4.74 -30.15 -9.58
N HIS A 442 5.67 -30.07 -8.63
CA HIS A 442 6.26 -31.27 -8.02
C HIS A 442 5.22 -32.08 -7.23
N GLN A 443 4.38 -31.39 -6.48
CA GLN A 443 3.34 -32.02 -5.68
C GLN A 443 2.32 -32.76 -6.56
N ILE A 444 1.85 -32.11 -7.62
CA ILE A 444 0.92 -32.68 -8.60
C ILE A 444 1.53 -33.86 -9.35
N SER A 445 2.82 -33.80 -9.67
CA SER A 445 3.54 -34.92 -10.28
C SER A 445 3.53 -36.15 -9.36
N ARG A 446 3.85 -35.97 -8.07
CA ARG A 446 3.86 -37.07 -7.07
C ARG A 446 2.47 -37.62 -6.78
N THR A 447 1.47 -36.75 -6.65
CA THR A 447 0.09 -37.17 -6.34
C THR A 447 -0.70 -37.57 -7.58
N ARG A 448 -0.09 -37.50 -8.76
CA ARG A 448 -0.73 -37.77 -10.05
C ARG A 448 -2.01 -36.94 -10.23
N GLY A 449 -1.96 -35.67 -9.84
CA GLY A 449 -3.06 -34.71 -9.98
C GLY A 449 -4.17 -34.81 -8.92
N ASP A 450 -4.14 -35.83 -8.06
CA ASP A 450 -5.10 -36.01 -6.98
C ASP A 450 -4.57 -35.40 -5.68
N LEU A 451 -4.94 -34.15 -5.42
CA LEU A 451 -4.48 -33.42 -4.24
C LEU A 451 -5.05 -33.95 -2.90
N GLU A 452 -5.97 -34.93 -2.93
CA GLU A 452 -6.47 -35.61 -1.73
C GLU A 452 -5.70 -36.90 -1.40
N ARG A 453 -5.16 -37.58 -2.41
CA ARG A 453 -4.38 -38.82 -2.21
C ARG A 453 -3.04 -38.51 -1.58
N GLN A 454 -2.98 -38.69 -0.26
CA GLN A 454 -1.82 -38.49 0.60
C GLN A 454 -1.17 -37.10 0.44
N ASN A 455 -1.01 -36.44 1.58
CA ASN A 455 0.19 -35.69 1.88
C ASN A 455 0.44 -34.34 1.21
N LEU A 456 -0.41 -33.74 0.36
CA LEU A 456 -0.13 -32.35 -0.03
C LEU A 456 -0.15 -31.46 1.22
N LEU A 457 -1.28 -31.34 1.91
CA LEU A 457 -1.35 -30.50 3.10
C LEU A 457 -0.71 -31.08 4.35
N ALA A 458 -0.62 -32.41 4.49
CA ALA A 458 0.08 -33.01 5.63
C ALA A 458 1.62 -32.95 5.50
N GLN A 459 2.19 -33.10 4.29
CA GLN A 459 3.63 -32.81 4.06
C GLN A 459 3.87 -31.33 4.11
N LEU A 460 3.03 -30.52 3.49
CA LEU A 460 3.16 -29.07 3.55
C LEU A 460 3.02 -28.57 4.98
N ALA A 461 2.05 -29.03 5.79
CA ALA A 461 1.94 -28.67 7.21
C ALA A 461 3.12 -29.16 8.06
N GLN A 462 3.72 -30.32 7.75
CA GLN A 462 5.00 -30.74 8.33
C GLN A 462 6.16 -29.81 7.93
N GLN A 463 6.20 -29.38 6.66
CA GLN A 463 7.20 -28.48 6.09
C GLN A 463 7.03 -27.03 6.57
N PHE A 464 5.79 -26.60 6.82
CA PHE A 464 5.38 -25.31 7.37
C PHE A 464 5.57 -25.24 8.89
N GLY A 465 5.44 -26.39 9.58
CA GLY A 465 5.44 -26.47 11.05
C GLY A 465 6.80 -26.62 11.72
N GLN A 466 7.85 -27.09 11.02
CA GLN A 466 9.15 -27.41 11.64
C GLN A 466 9.89 -26.19 12.20
N ALA A 467 9.56 -24.96 11.77
CA ALA A 467 10.29 -23.76 12.18
C ALA A 467 9.77 -23.09 13.47
N ILE A 468 8.49 -23.25 13.88
CA ILE A 468 7.96 -22.60 15.12
C ILE A 468 6.91 -23.49 15.85
N GLY A 469 6.62 -24.71 15.39
CA GLY A 469 5.65 -25.60 16.07
C GLY A 469 4.17 -25.18 15.96
N ARG A 470 3.87 -24.13 15.19
CA ARG A 470 2.54 -23.49 15.08
C ARG A 470 1.47 -24.31 14.33
N TYR A 471 1.89 -25.26 13.49
CA TYR A 471 1.02 -25.90 12.49
C TYR A 471 0.62 -27.34 12.81
N GLY A 472 0.97 -27.87 13.98
CA GLY A 472 0.46 -29.16 14.45
C GLY A 472 -1.08 -29.19 14.46
N ALA A 473 -1.70 -28.09 14.91
CA ALA A 473 -3.15 -27.95 14.96
C ALA A 473 -3.84 -28.05 13.58
N LEU A 474 -3.24 -27.49 12.52
CA LEU A 474 -3.79 -27.60 11.15
C LEU A 474 -3.72 -29.02 10.62
N ARG A 475 -2.59 -29.71 10.88
CA ARG A 475 -2.41 -31.11 10.52
C ARG A 475 -3.43 -32.00 11.23
N ASP A 476 -3.63 -31.78 12.52
CA ASP A 476 -4.56 -32.55 13.34
C ASP A 476 -6.03 -32.26 12.96
N ALA A 477 -6.36 -31.03 12.54
CA ALA A 477 -7.70 -30.65 12.08
C ALA A 477 -8.11 -31.27 10.73
N LEU A 478 -7.15 -31.80 9.97
CA LEU A 478 -7.36 -32.42 8.66
C LEU A 478 -7.27 -33.96 8.71
N GLY A 479 -6.70 -34.52 9.78
CA GLY A 479 -6.56 -35.96 9.92
C GLY A 479 -5.55 -36.38 10.97
N THR A 480 -5.46 -37.68 11.21
CA THR A 480 -4.64 -38.25 12.29
C THR A 480 -3.54 -39.15 11.76
N THR A 481 -2.43 -39.20 12.51
CA THR A 481 -1.36 -40.17 12.23
C THR A 481 -1.68 -41.47 12.94
N ASP A 482 -1.79 -42.57 12.18
CA ASP A 482 -1.97 -43.89 12.74
C ASP A 482 -0.75 -44.26 13.59
N PRO A 483 -0.91 -44.45 14.91
CA PRO A 483 0.21 -44.69 15.82
C PRO A 483 0.91 -46.04 15.58
N LYS A 484 0.28 -46.99 14.88
CA LYS A 484 0.88 -48.29 14.56
C LYS A 484 1.68 -48.28 13.27
N THR A 485 1.23 -47.51 12.28
CA THR A 485 1.86 -47.48 10.95
C THR A 485 2.70 -46.23 10.71
N GLY A 486 2.58 -45.21 11.58
CA GLY A 486 3.21 -43.89 11.42
C GLY A 486 2.68 -43.10 10.21
N LYS A 487 1.64 -43.61 9.52
CA LYS A 487 1.07 -42.98 8.33
C LYS A 487 -0.06 -42.04 8.72
N TRP A 488 0.01 -40.83 8.20
CA TRP A 488 -1.07 -39.86 8.32
C TRP A 488 -2.24 -40.26 7.41
N LYS A 489 -3.47 -40.17 7.93
CA LYS A 489 -4.72 -40.47 7.24
C LYS A 489 -5.65 -39.25 7.37
N PRO A 490 -6.26 -38.78 6.26
CA PRO A 490 -7.29 -37.76 6.33
C PRO A 490 -8.50 -38.28 7.12
N GLU A 491 -9.09 -37.41 7.93
CA GLU A 491 -10.35 -37.68 8.63
C GLU A 491 -11.51 -36.94 7.97
N ASP A 492 -12.69 -37.54 8.02
CA ASP A 492 -13.91 -36.86 7.59
C ASP A 492 -14.17 -35.63 8.48
N PRO A 493 -14.64 -34.51 7.92
CA PRO A 493 -14.91 -33.32 8.70
C PRO A 493 -15.97 -33.61 9.77
N ASP A 494 -15.68 -33.25 11.02
CA ASP A 494 -16.61 -33.38 12.15
C ASP A 494 -17.40 -32.08 12.37
N PRO A 495 -18.73 -32.06 12.10
CA PRO A 495 -19.56 -30.88 12.30
C PRO A 495 -19.66 -30.40 13.76
N GLN A 496 -19.26 -31.22 14.72
CA GLN A 496 -19.31 -30.89 16.15
C GLN A 496 -17.97 -30.41 16.70
N ALA A 497 -16.88 -30.52 15.94
CA ALA A 497 -15.53 -30.12 16.39
C ALA A 497 -15.49 -28.64 16.81
N ILE A 498 -16.19 -27.78 16.07
CA ILE A 498 -16.26 -26.35 16.36
C ILE A 498 -16.97 -26.04 17.68
N LEU A 499 -17.84 -26.91 18.20
CA LEU A 499 -18.52 -26.67 19.48
C LEU A 499 -17.64 -27.01 20.69
N ARG A 500 -16.62 -27.86 20.50
CA ARG A 500 -15.75 -28.36 21.57
C ARG A 500 -14.39 -27.66 21.62
N THR A 501 -14.01 -26.94 20.57
CA THR A 501 -12.68 -26.34 20.42
C THR A 501 -12.71 -24.85 20.74
N THR A 502 -12.03 -24.44 21.82
CA THR A 502 -12.05 -23.04 22.32
C THR A 502 -10.69 -22.34 22.26
N GLU A 503 -9.61 -23.11 22.08
CA GLU A 503 -8.26 -22.59 21.92
C GLU A 503 -8.14 -21.94 20.51
N PRO A 504 -7.63 -20.68 20.41
CA PRO A 504 -7.63 -19.93 19.15
C PRO A 504 -6.98 -20.63 17.96
N HIS A 505 -5.81 -21.26 18.12
CA HIS A 505 -5.09 -21.87 17.00
C HIS A 505 -5.80 -23.13 16.51
N ALA A 506 -6.19 -24.03 17.41
CA ALA A 506 -6.95 -25.24 17.09
C ALA A 506 -8.32 -24.92 16.50
N ARG A 507 -8.99 -23.89 17.01
CA ARG A 507 -10.26 -23.43 16.44
C ARG A 507 -10.06 -22.78 15.08
N GLY A 508 -9.01 -21.98 14.91
CA GLY A 508 -8.63 -21.36 13.64
C GLY A 508 -8.28 -22.39 12.56
N ALA A 509 -7.57 -23.45 12.94
CA ALA A 509 -7.26 -24.57 12.07
C ALA A 509 -8.50 -25.23 11.45
N ILE A 510 -9.63 -25.28 12.17
CA ILE A 510 -10.91 -25.75 11.60
C ILE A 510 -11.34 -24.86 10.43
N LEU A 511 -11.24 -23.53 10.56
CA LEU A 511 -11.60 -22.59 9.49
C LEU A 511 -10.63 -22.68 8.30
N VAL A 512 -9.33 -22.79 8.54
CA VAL A 512 -8.33 -22.98 7.47
C VAL A 512 -8.65 -24.26 6.70
N ALA A 513 -8.92 -25.36 7.42
CA ALA A 513 -9.30 -26.63 6.84
C ALA A 513 -10.61 -26.52 6.03
N THR A 514 -11.61 -25.80 6.53
CA THR A 514 -12.84 -25.48 5.79
C THR A 514 -12.56 -24.84 4.43
N VAL A 515 -11.78 -23.76 4.40
CA VAL A 515 -11.50 -23.04 3.15
C VAL A 515 -10.62 -23.89 2.22
N PHE A 516 -9.77 -24.75 2.79
CA PHE A 516 -8.99 -25.70 2.01
C PHE A 516 -9.85 -26.78 1.34
N ASP A 517 -10.84 -27.34 2.04
CA ASP A 517 -11.78 -28.30 1.47
C ASP A 517 -12.56 -27.71 0.29
N ALA A 518 -12.95 -26.43 0.40
CA ALA A 518 -13.54 -25.69 -0.72
C ALA A 518 -12.57 -25.56 -1.91
N PHE A 519 -11.29 -25.22 -1.65
CA PHE A 519 -10.26 -25.16 -2.69
C PHE A 519 -10.09 -26.50 -3.42
N LEU A 520 -10.00 -27.61 -2.70
CA LEU A 520 -9.88 -28.95 -3.29
C LEU A 520 -11.09 -29.28 -4.19
N THR A 521 -12.29 -29.00 -3.68
CA THR A 521 -13.55 -29.23 -4.40
C THR A 521 -13.57 -28.47 -5.73
N ILE A 522 -13.19 -27.19 -5.70
CA ILE A 522 -13.15 -26.34 -6.90
C ILE A 522 -12.05 -26.78 -7.86
N TYR A 523 -10.85 -27.08 -7.36
CA TYR A 523 -9.74 -27.57 -8.17
C TYR A 523 -10.15 -28.83 -8.93
N LYS A 524 -10.72 -29.82 -8.24
CA LYS A 524 -11.24 -31.05 -8.84
C LYS A 524 -12.25 -30.77 -9.94
N TRP A 525 -13.16 -29.82 -9.71
CA TRP A 525 -14.16 -29.42 -10.69
C TRP A 525 -13.54 -28.79 -11.93
N ARG A 526 -12.55 -27.92 -11.75
CA ARG A 526 -11.86 -27.20 -12.83
C ARG A 526 -10.98 -28.08 -13.71
N ILE A 527 -10.40 -29.15 -13.17
CA ILE A 527 -9.52 -30.05 -13.94
C ILE A 527 -10.26 -31.19 -14.66
N ARG A 528 -11.59 -31.31 -14.50
CA ARG A 528 -12.35 -32.44 -15.06
C ARG A 528 -12.17 -32.58 -16.57
N ASP A 529 -12.06 -31.48 -17.29
CA ASP A 529 -11.80 -31.48 -18.73
C ASP A 529 -10.38 -31.97 -19.05
N LEU A 530 -9.37 -31.50 -18.32
CA LEU A 530 -7.97 -31.95 -18.45
C LEU A 530 -7.84 -33.44 -18.19
N LEU A 531 -8.49 -33.95 -17.14
CA LEU A 531 -8.54 -35.37 -16.85
C LEU A 531 -9.21 -36.14 -17.99
N ARG A 532 -10.41 -35.73 -18.44
CA ARG A 532 -11.07 -36.41 -19.57
C ARG A 532 -10.22 -36.42 -20.85
N ILE A 533 -9.51 -35.34 -21.15
CA ILE A 533 -8.59 -35.25 -22.30
C ILE A 533 -7.44 -36.25 -22.12
N ALA A 534 -6.77 -36.22 -20.96
CA ALA A 534 -5.63 -37.08 -20.68
C ALA A 534 -5.97 -38.58 -20.62
N THR A 535 -7.22 -38.91 -20.25
CA THR A 535 -7.66 -40.29 -20.02
C THR A 535 -8.56 -40.82 -21.15
N GLN A 536 -8.71 -40.08 -22.26
CA GLN A 536 -9.65 -40.44 -23.33
C GLN A 536 -11.09 -40.69 -22.83
N GLY A 537 -11.52 -39.92 -21.82
CA GLY A 537 -12.87 -39.96 -21.26
C GLY A 537 -13.11 -40.93 -20.11
N THR A 538 -12.15 -41.80 -19.74
CA THR A 538 -12.34 -42.75 -18.62
C THR A 538 -12.37 -42.10 -17.24
N GLY A 539 -11.73 -40.93 -17.08
CA GLY A 539 -11.53 -40.28 -15.79
C GLY A 539 -10.36 -40.87 -14.98
N GLU A 540 -9.72 -41.94 -15.45
CA GLU A 540 -8.63 -42.63 -14.75
C GLU A 540 -7.29 -42.42 -15.48
N LEU A 541 -6.32 -41.82 -14.78
CA LEU A 541 -5.00 -41.53 -15.34
C LEU A 541 -4.18 -42.82 -15.57
N PRO A 542 -3.58 -43.00 -16.77
CA PRO A 542 -2.82 -44.21 -17.11
C PRO A 542 -1.64 -44.39 -16.14
N PRO A 543 -1.33 -45.65 -15.73
CA PRO A 543 -0.28 -45.90 -14.75
C PRO A 543 1.08 -45.37 -15.21
N GLY A 544 1.92 -44.97 -14.25
CA GLY A 544 3.21 -44.32 -14.51
C GLY A 544 3.19 -42.81 -14.29
N GLU A 545 4.25 -42.15 -14.73
CA GLU A 545 4.42 -40.70 -14.63
C GLU A 545 3.44 -39.95 -15.53
N LEU A 546 2.96 -38.81 -15.05
CA LEU A 546 2.14 -37.92 -15.87
C LEU A 546 3.01 -37.13 -16.85
N HIS A 547 2.47 -36.90 -18.05
CA HIS A 547 3.14 -36.04 -19.02
C HIS A 547 3.43 -34.65 -18.41
N PRO A 548 4.64 -34.09 -18.57
CA PRO A 548 5.01 -32.79 -17.98
C PRO A 548 4.01 -31.67 -18.27
N ASP A 549 3.51 -31.58 -19.51
CA ASP A 549 2.50 -30.58 -19.89
C ASP A 549 1.17 -30.74 -19.13
N LEU A 550 0.76 -31.98 -18.80
CA LEU A 550 -0.44 -32.21 -17.99
C LEU A 550 -0.21 -31.74 -16.56
N VAL A 551 0.96 -32.08 -15.99
CA VAL A 551 1.35 -31.60 -14.65
C VAL A 551 1.35 -30.07 -14.61
N ASP A 552 1.92 -29.42 -15.62
CA ASP A 552 1.95 -27.95 -15.73
C ASP A 552 0.55 -27.36 -15.84
N ARG A 553 -0.34 -27.99 -16.61
CA ARG A 553 -1.70 -27.50 -16.76
C ARG A 553 -2.51 -27.65 -15.47
N LEU A 554 -2.35 -28.76 -14.77
CA LEU A 554 -2.95 -28.99 -13.46
C LEU A 554 -2.41 -27.99 -12.42
N ALA A 555 -1.09 -27.73 -12.39
CA ALA A 555 -0.46 -26.77 -11.50
C ALA A 555 -0.95 -25.34 -11.75
N GLN A 556 -1.13 -24.94 -13.02
CA GLN A 556 -1.70 -23.66 -13.38
C GLN A 556 -3.16 -23.52 -12.92
N GLU A 557 -3.99 -24.56 -13.04
CA GLU A 557 -5.38 -24.52 -12.56
C GLU A 557 -5.46 -24.48 -11.04
N ALA A 558 -4.60 -25.22 -10.34
CA ALA A 558 -4.48 -25.13 -8.88
C ALA A 558 -4.06 -23.72 -8.44
N ALA A 559 -3.04 -23.13 -9.07
CA ALA A 559 -2.58 -21.78 -8.75
C ALA A 559 -3.62 -20.69 -9.03
N LYS A 560 -4.39 -20.82 -10.13
CA LYS A 560 -5.53 -19.93 -10.41
C LYS A 560 -6.61 -20.06 -9.35
N THR A 561 -6.90 -21.28 -8.91
CA THR A 561 -7.91 -21.56 -7.87
C THR A 561 -7.50 -20.96 -6.53
N ALA A 562 -6.25 -21.17 -6.12
CA ALA A 562 -5.68 -20.60 -4.90
C ALA A 562 -5.71 -19.07 -4.92
N ARG A 563 -5.32 -18.45 -6.04
CA ARG A 563 -5.38 -16.99 -6.21
C ARG A 563 -6.80 -16.42 -6.10
N HIS A 564 -7.80 -17.14 -6.63
CA HIS A 564 -9.20 -16.73 -6.50
C HIS A 564 -9.65 -16.83 -5.04
N ILE A 565 -9.40 -17.96 -4.37
CA ILE A 565 -9.74 -18.15 -2.95
C ILE A 565 -9.06 -17.09 -2.07
N LEU A 566 -7.77 -16.84 -2.25
CA LEU A 566 -7.02 -15.79 -1.54
C LEU A 566 -7.70 -14.42 -1.67
N ARG A 567 -8.07 -14.03 -2.90
CA ARG A 567 -8.76 -12.76 -3.16
C ARG A 567 -10.18 -12.74 -2.58
N MET A 568 -10.89 -13.87 -2.55
CA MET A 568 -12.19 -13.97 -1.86
C MET A 568 -12.03 -13.72 -0.36
N CYS A 569 -11.08 -14.39 0.30
CA CYS A 569 -10.79 -14.23 1.72
C CYS A 569 -10.44 -12.79 2.07
N ILE A 570 -9.50 -12.16 1.35
CA ILE A 570 -9.10 -10.78 1.65
C ILE A 570 -10.25 -9.80 1.43
N ARG A 571 -11.02 -9.92 0.33
CA ARG A 571 -12.15 -9.02 0.05
C ARG A 571 -13.25 -9.11 1.10
N ALA A 572 -13.48 -10.29 1.66
CA ALA A 572 -14.50 -10.51 2.68
C ALA A 572 -14.30 -9.64 3.93
N LEU A 573 -13.08 -9.19 4.22
CA LEU A 573 -12.82 -8.27 5.32
C LEU A 573 -13.66 -6.99 5.24
N ASP A 574 -13.86 -6.43 4.05
CA ASP A 574 -14.68 -5.21 3.88
C ASP A 574 -16.19 -5.47 4.11
N TYR A 575 -16.61 -6.74 4.14
CA TYR A 575 -18.00 -7.18 4.33
C TYR A 575 -18.21 -7.79 5.72
N CYS A 576 -17.22 -7.71 6.60
CA CYS A 576 -17.33 -8.14 7.99
C CYS A 576 -17.95 -7.04 8.88
N PRO A 577 -18.59 -7.41 10.00
CA PRO A 577 -18.93 -6.45 11.04
C PRO A 577 -17.64 -5.79 11.60
N PRO A 578 -17.72 -4.56 12.13
CA PRO A 578 -16.52 -3.82 12.55
C PRO A 578 -15.90 -4.35 13.85
N VAL A 579 -16.64 -5.20 14.57
CA VAL A 579 -16.26 -5.81 15.85
C VAL A 579 -16.97 -7.17 15.99
N ASP A 580 -16.51 -8.01 16.92
CA ASP A 580 -17.26 -9.20 17.36
C ASP A 580 -17.68 -10.14 16.22
N VAL A 581 -16.77 -10.30 15.25
CA VAL A 581 -16.94 -11.20 14.10
C VAL A 581 -16.97 -12.65 14.58
N THR A 582 -17.82 -13.44 13.95
CA THR A 582 -17.91 -14.90 14.11
C THR A 582 -17.57 -15.58 12.79
N PHE A 583 -17.24 -16.88 12.82
CA PHE A 583 -17.00 -17.63 11.58
C PHE A 583 -18.24 -17.65 10.66
N GLY A 584 -19.44 -17.63 11.24
CA GLY A 584 -20.68 -17.49 10.48
C GLY A 584 -20.83 -16.13 9.80
N ASP A 585 -20.43 -15.04 10.45
CA ASP A 585 -20.39 -13.71 9.81
C ASP A 585 -19.36 -13.68 8.67
N TYR A 586 -18.20 -14.32 8.87
CA TYR A 586 -17.16 -14.41 7.86
C TYR A 586 -17.61 -15.22 6.63
N LEU A 587 -18.38 -16.31 6.81
CA LEU A 587 -19.03 -17.01 5.70
C LEU A 587 -19.93 -16.07 4.89
N ARG A 588 -20.82 -15.33 5.56
CA ARG A 588 -21.71 -14.37 4.88
C ARG A 588 -20.92 -13.30 4.13
N ALA A 589 -19.82 -12.82 4.73
CA ALA A 589 -18.92 -11.87 4.12
C ALA A 589 -18.22 -12.44 2.87
N LEU A 590 -17.74 -13.69 2.90
CA LEU A 590 -17.15 -14.39 1.75
C LEU A 590 -18.14 -14.48 0.58
N ILE A 591 -19.35 -14.96 0.85
CA ILE A 591 -20.37 -15.16 -0.19
C ILE A 591 -20.85 -13.82 -0.77
N THR A 592 -21.06 -12.82 0.09
CA THR A 592 -21.49 -11.49 -0.36
C THR A 592 -20.40 -10.80 -1.19
N ALA A 593 -19.16 -10.79 -0.71
CA ALA A 593 -18.04 -10.14 -1.40
C ALA A 593 -17.77 -10.76 -2.78
N ASP A 594 -17.90 -12.09 -2.91
CA ASP A 594 -17.72 -12.76 -4.20
C ASP A 594 -18.90 -12.56 -5.14
N ALA A 595 -20.14 -12.63 -4.64
CA ALA A 595 -21.35 -12.39 -5.44
C ALA A 595 -21.36 -11.02 -6.11
N ASP A 596 -20.83 -9.99 -5.43
CA ASP A 596 -20.71 -8.64 -5.97
C ASP A 596 -19.65 -8.51 -7.06
N MET A 597 -18.56 -9.26 -6.89
CA MET A 597 -17.39 -9.17 -7.75
C MET A 597 -17.46 -10.09 -8.96
N VAL A 598 -18.07 -11.26 -8.82
CA VAL A 598 -18.18 -12.30 -9.84
C VAL A 598 -19.65 -12.68 -9.96
N THR A 599 -20.33 -12.08 -10.93
CA THR A 599 -21.76 -12.31 -11.18
C THR A 599 -22.02 -13.70 -11.75
N ASP A 600 -21.19 -14.15 -12.69
CA ASP A 600 -21.21 -15.49 -13.28
C ASP A 600 -20.23 -16.42 -12.54
N ASP A 601 -20.73 -17.14 -11.54
CA ASP A 601 -19.97 -18.15 -10.79
C ASP A 601 -19.99 -19.52 -11.50
N ARG A 602 -19.45 -19.55 -12.72
CA ARG A 602 -19.41 -20.75 -13.58
C ARG A 602 -18.82 -21.99 -12.90
N TRP A 603 -17.92 -21.81 -11.95
CA TRP A 603 -17.20 -22.89 -11.27
C TRP A 603 -17.76 -23.19 -9.87
N ASN A 604 -18.85 -22.55 -9.47
CA ASN A 604 -19.54 -22.76 -8.20
C ASN A 604 -18.64 -22.56 -6.97
N TYR A 605 -17.78 -21.54 -6.98
CA TYR A 605 -16.93 -21.17 -5.84
C TYR A 605 -17.78 -20.95 -4.58
N ARG A 606 -18.90 -20.24 -4.71
CA ARG A 606 -19.77 -19.94 -3.56
C ARG A 606 -20.38 -21.21 -2.98
N LEU A 607 -20.85 -22.13 -3.82
CA LEU A 607 -21.43 -23.39 -3.35
C LEU A 607 -20.40 -24.27 -2.66
N ALA A 608 -19.18 -24.38 -3.20
CA ALA A 608 -18.10 -25.15 -2.59
C ALA A 608 -17.71 -24.61 -1.20
N VAL A 609 -17.66 -23.28 -1.05
CA VAL A 609 -17.43 -22.64 0.26
C VAL A 609 -18.58 -22.96 1.23
N ILE A 610 -19.83 -22.83 0.80
CA ILE A 610 -21.00 -23.14 1.64
C ILE A 610 -21.00 -24.59 2.11
N GLU A 611 -20.72 -25.52 1.19
CA GLU A 611 -20.62 -26.95 1.49
C GLU A 611 -19.54 -27.24 2.53
N ALA A 612 -18.32 -26.72 2.33
CA ALA A 612 -17.23 -26.93 3.28
C ALA A 612 -17.55 -26.38 4.69
N PHE A 613 -18.17 -25.19 4.76
CA PHE A 613 -18.58 -24.60 6.05
C PHE A 613 -19.64 -25.45 6.75
N ARG A 614 -20.63 -25.95 6.01
CA ARG A 614 -21.64 -26.88 6.54
C ARG A 614 -20.99 -28.16 7.07
N ASP A 615 -20.08 -28.74 6.32
CA ASP A 615 -19.49 -30.04 6.66
C ASP A 615 -18.63 -29.96 7.94
N ARG A 616 -18.08 -28.78 8.27
CA ARG A 616 -17.38 -28.50 9.54
C ARG A 616 -18.24 -27.83 10.61
N GLY A 617 -19.56 -27.76 10.38
CA GLY A 617 -20.54 -27.26 11.36
C GLY A 617 -20.49 -25.76 11.62
N ILE A 618 -19.90 -24.98 10.70
CA ILE A 618 -19.80 -23.54 10.81
C ILE A 618 -21.03 -22.91 10.16
N TYR A 619 -21.92 -22.36 10.99
CA TYR A 619 -23.19 -21.80 10.55
C TYR A 619 -23.37 -20.34 10.98
N PRO A 620 -23.93 -19.47 10.12
CA PRO A 620 -24.45 -18.18 10.57
C PRO A 620 -25.70 -18.39 11.43
N ARG A 621 -25.86 -17.56 12.46
CA ARG A 621 -26.96 -17.72 13.44
C ARG A 621 -28.27 -17.05 13.02
N ASP A 622 -28.22 -16.20 12.00
CA ASP A 622 -29.27 -15.26 11.61
C ASP A 622 -29.83 -15.54 10.21
N VAL A 623 -29.57 -16.73 9.65
CA VAL A 623 -30.11 -17.18 8.35
C VAL A 623 -31.06 -18.36 8.54
N ARG A 624 -32.02 -18.50 7.61
CA ARG A 624 -33.01 -19.60 7.64
C ARG A 624 -32.52 -20.87 6.95
N ASN A 625 -31.65 -20.74 5.96
CA ASN A 625 -31.07 -21.85 5.21
C ASN A 625 -29.71 -21.44 4.64
N LEU A 626 -28.97 -22.41 4.10
CA LEU A 626 -27.63 -22.24 3.52
C LEU A 626 -27.67 -22.13 1.99
N SER A 627 -28.60 -21.33 1.46
CA SER A 627 -28.54 -20.93 0.05
C SER A 627 -27.65 -19.70 -0.12
N VAL A 628 -27.17 -19.46 -1.34
CA VAL A 628 -26.38 -18.25 -1.66
C VAL A 628 -27.19 -17.01 -1.28
N GLU A 629 -28.46 -16.95 -1.66
CA GLU A 629 -29.36 -15.81 -1.43
C GLU A 629 -29.55 -15.52 0.07
N SER A 630 -29.72 -16.56 0.89
CA SER A 630 -29.89 -16.40 2.34
C SER A 630 -28.62 -15.94 3.05
N LEU A 631 -27.44 -16.23 2.48
CA LEU A 631 -26.15 -15.86 3.06
C LEU A 631 -25.71 -14.44 2.67
N LEU A 632 -26.24 -13.88 1.58
CA LEU A 632 -25.97 -12.49 1.22
C LEU A 632 -26.37 -11.57 2.36
N TRP A 633 -25.59 -10.53 2.60
CA TRP A 633 -26.03 -9.44 3.47
C TRP A 633 -27.23 -8.73 2.84
N ASP A 634 -28.23 -8.42 3.66
CA ASP A 634 -29.41 -7.71 3.19
C ASP A 634 -29.07 -6.26 2.81
N LYS A 635 -29.70 -5.79 1.74
CA LYS A 635 -29.68 -4.36 1.42
C LYS A 635 -30.58 -3.61 2.40
N PRO A 636 -30.22 -2.40 2.83
CA PRO A 636 -31.11 -1.56 3.63
C PRO A 636 -32.47 -1.38 2.94
N SER A 637 -33.55 -1.33 3.73
CA SER A 637 -34.91 -1.10 3.21
C SER A 637 -35.01 0.27 2.53
N GLU A 638 -36.00 0.50 1.65
CA GLU A 638 -36.16 1.82 1.01
C GLU A 638 -36.28 2.97 2.02
N LYS A 639 -36.91 2.72 3.18
CA LYS A 639 -37.00 3.69 4.27
C LYS A 639 -35.62 4.02 4.85
N ASP A 640 -34.78 3.01 5.05
CA ASP A 640 -33.42 3.17 5.56
C ASP A 640 -32.53 3.85 4.52
N GLN A 641 -32.68 3.48 3.24
CA GLN A 641 -32.02 4.16 2.13
C GLN A 641 -32.39 5.64 2.10
N ASP A 642 -33.66 6.00 2.29
CA ASP A 642 -34.07 7.39 2.35
C ASP A 642 -33.45 8.14 3.54
N ALA A 643 -33.28 7.48 4.68
CA ALA A 643 -32.57 8.06 5.83
C ALA A 643 -31.09 8.31 5.49
N TYR A 644 -30.40 7.34 4.88
CA TYR A 644 -29.03 7.51 4.41
C TYR A 644 -28.91 8.56 3.32
N ARG A 645 -29.84 8.59 2.35
CA ARG A 645 -29.90 9.63 1.32
C ARG A 645 -30.01 11.00 1.97
N ARG A 646 -30.83 11.19 3.02
CA ARG A 646 -30.90 12.47 3.76
C ARG A 646 -29.58 12.83 4.44
N LEU A 647 -28.90 11.86 5.04
CA LEU A 647 -27.57 12.04 5.65
C LEU A 647 -26.51 12.45 4.60
N PHE A 648 -26.47 11.76 3.46
CA PHE A 648 -25.44 11.94 2.42
C PHE A 648 -25.78 13.03 1.37
N ARG A 649 -27.06 13.42 1.17
CA ARG A 649 -27.49 14.39 0.11
C ARG A 649 -27.38 15.87 0.47
N GLN A 650 -26.96 16.27 1.66
CA GLN A 650 -26.74 17.69 1.94
C GLN A 650 -25.78 18.28 0.87
N ARG A 651 -26.23 19.32 0.15
CA ARG A 651 -25.81 19.69 -1.23
C ARG A 651 -24.33 20.08 -1.47
N LYS A 652 -23.43 19.96 -0.49
CA LYS A 652 -21.98 20.28 -0.61
C LYS A 652 -21.07 19.04 -0.76
N TYR A 653 -21.62 17.82 -0.67
CA TYR A 653 -20.82 16.62 -0.36
C TYR A 653 -20.46 15.73 -1.55
N ASN A 654 -21.29 15.68 -2.60
CA ASN A 654 -20.96 14.89 -3.80
C ASN A 654 -19.62 15.33 -4.40
N ASP A 655 -19.32 16.63 -4.43
CA ASP A 655 -18.08 17.09 -5.05
C ASP A 655 -16.84 16.84 -4.20
N ARG A 656 -16.95 16.80 -2.86
CA ARG A 656 -15.80 16.58 -1.98
C ARG A 656 -15.47 15.09 -1.86
N LEU A 657 -16.44 14.24 -1.54
CA LEU A 657 -16.24 12.78 -1.51
C LEU A 657 -15.88 12.22 -2.90
N ARG A 658 -16.46 12.73 -4.00
CA ARG A 658 -16.02 12.33 -5.36
C ARG A 658 -14.64 12.86 -5.73
N ARG A 659 -14.21 14.04 -5.24
CA ARG A 659 -12.84 14.54 -5.48
C ARG A 659 -11.80 13.70 -4.76
N VAL A 660 -12.11 13.31 -3.53
CA VAL A 660 -11.36 12.36 -2.71
C VAL A 660 -11.22 11.02 -3.45
N VAL A 661 -12.31 10.49 -4.00
CA VAL A 661 -12.30 9.25 -4.80
C VAL A 661 -11.58 9.38 -6.15
N ARG A 662 -11.65 10.54 -6.83
CA ARG A 662 -10.97 10.76 -8.11
C ARG A 662 -9.44 10.78 -8.00
N GLN A 663 -8.92 11.16 -6.83
CA GLN A 663 -7.49 11.14 -6.55
C GLN A 663 -7.03 9.80 -5.96
N TRP A 664 -7.95 8.91 -5.59
CA TRP A 664 -7.65 7.64 -4.96
C TRP A 664 -7.50 6.51 -5.99
N GLY A 665 -6.29 5.99 -6.08
CA GLY A 665 -5.92 4.83 -6.89
C GLY A 665 -4.62 4.22 -6.36
N LEU A 666 -4.14 3.15 -6.99
CA LEU A 666 -2.87 2.50 -6.62
C LEU A 666 -1.63 3.40 -6.84
N THR A 667 -1.82 4.62 -7.33
CA THR A 667 -0.76 5.61 -7.61
C THR A 667 -0.80 6.80 -6.66
N ALA A 668 -1.73 6.85 -5.71
CA ALA A 668 -1.85 7.95 -4.76
C ALA A 668 -0.87 7.77 -3.58
N ASP A 669 -0.40 8.90 -3.03
CA ASP A 669 0.46 8.92 -1.86
C ASP A 669 -0.28 8.43 -0.61
N ARG A 670 0.35 7.55 0.18
CA ARG A 670 -0.28 6.92 1.35
C ARG A 670 -0.53 7.87 2.50
N GLU A 671 0.31 8.88 2.70
CA GLU A 671 0.11 9.87 3.75
C GLU A 671 -1.07 10.78 3.41
N ASP A 672 -1.19 11.19 2.15
CA ASP A 672 -2.35 11.93 1.65
C ASP A 672 -3.66 11.13 1.81
N ILE A 673 -3.64 9.83 1.48
CA ILE A 673 -4.78 8.93 1.71
C ILE A 673 -5.12 8.91 3.20
N TYR A 674 -4.15 8.65 4.08
CA TYR A 674 -4.37 8.58 5.53
C TYR A 674 -4.98 9.88 6.08
N ASN A 675 -4.40 11.03 5.74
CA ASN A 675 -4.89 12.34 6.17
C ASN A 675 -6.33 12.60 5.69
N GLU A 676 -6.67 12.16 4.48
CA GLU A 676 -8.03 12.30 3.96
C GLU A 676 -9.02 11.34 4.61
N CYS A 677 -8.61 10.11 4.95
CA CYS A 677 -9.40 9.17 5.74
C CYS A 677 -9.74 9.76 7.11
N GLU A 678 -8.77 10.36 7.81
CA GLU A 678 -8.97 11.03 9.11
C GLU A 678 -9.94 12.22 8.99
N ARG A 679 -9.76 13.08 7.97
CA ARG A 679 -10.69 14.19 7.70
C ARG A 679 -12.11 13.69 7.43
N SER A 680 -12.23 12.61 6.65
CA SER A 680 -13.51 11.99 6.31
C SER A 680 -14.18 11.37 7.54
N ALA A 681 -13.41 10.70 8.40
CA ALA A 681 -13.90 10.11 9.64
C ALA A 681 -14.45 11.18 10.60
N ALA A 682 -13.70 12.27 10.81
CA ALA A 682 -14.16 13.38 11.64
C ALA A 682 -15.43 14.04 11.10
N MET A 683 -15.52 14.19 9.77
CA MET A 683 -16.69 14.74 9.10
C MET A 683 -17.92 13.82 9.27
N LEU A 684 -17.77 12.52 9.00
CA LEU A 684 -18.84 11.53 9.17
C LEU A 684 -19.29 11.41 10.62
N HIS A 685 -18.36 11.49 11.58
CA HIS A 685 -18.71 11.55 12.99
C HIS A 685 -19.65 12.71 13.25
N GLY A 686 -19.30 13.92 12.79
CA GLY A 686 -20.16 15.10 12.87
C GLY A 686 -21.56 14.82 12.36
N TRP A 687 -21.68 14.25 11.15
CA TRP A 687 -22.97 13.97 10.53
C TRP A 687 -23.82 12.99 11.32
N PHE A 688 -23.27 11.86 11.77
CA PHE A 688 -24.05 10.90 12.56
C PHE A 688 -24.47 11.48 13.91
N THR A 689 -23.71 12.40 14.48
CA THR A 689 -24.04 13.05 15.78
C THR A 689 -24.95 14.27 15.66
N GLU A 690 -25.27 14.74 14.45
CA GLU A 690 -26.23 15.84 14.26
C GLU A 690 -27.63 15.42 14.73
N PRO A 691 -28.40 16.30 15.41
CA PRO A 691 -29.75 15.98 15.87
C PRO A 691 -30.69 15.50 14.76
N THR A 692 -30.48 15.95 13.52
CA THR A 692 -31.28 15.58 12.34
C THR A 692 -30.92 14.21 11.76
N ALA A 693 -29.83 13.58 12.21
CA ALA A 693 -29.34 12.30 11.70
C ALA A 693 -29.91 11.08 12.45
N GLY A 694 -30.84 11.28 13.39
CA GLY A 694 -31.41 10.20 14.22
C GLY A 694 -31.96 9.02 13.42
N ASP A 695 -32.66 9.28 12.30
CA ASP A 695 -33.16 8.22 11.42
C ASP A 695 -32.03 7.39 10.80
N ALA A 696 -30.96 8.04 10.35
CA ALA A 696 -29.84 7.36 9.69
C ALA A 696 -28.97 6.58 10.70
N ALA A 697 -28.76 7.14 11.89
CA ALA A 697 -28.12 6.42 13.00
C ALA A 697 -28.92 5.18 13.39
N LYS A 698 -30.26 5.30 13.45
CA LYS A 698 -31.15 4.17 13.77
C LYS A 698 -31.16 3.11 12.66
N ALA A 699 -31.15 3.53 11.39
CA ALA A 699 -30.98 2.65 10.23
C ALA A 699 -29.62 1.92 10.26
N ALA A 700 -28.58 2.55 10.81
CA ALA A 700 -27.25 1.97 11.01
C ALA A 700 -27.14 1.14 12.31
N HIS A 701 -28.26 0.94 13.02
CA HIS A 701 -28.32 0.24 14.31
C HIS A 701 -27.42 0.85 15.41
N LEU A 702 -27.19 2.16 15.32
CA LEU A 702 -26.49 2.95 16.33
C LEU A 702 -27.47 3.53 17.34
N VAL A 703 -27.03 3.68 18.58
CA VAL A 703 -27.83 4.20 19.70
C VAL A 703 -27.27 5.55 20.11
N LEU A 704 -27.98 6.64 19.78
CA LEU A 704 -27.59 8.03 20.11
C LEU A 704 -28.62 8.74 20.99
N ASP A 705 -29.64 8.02 21.43
CA ASP A 705 -30.69 8.55 22.29
C ASP A 705 -30.12 8.89 23.69
N PRO A 706 -30.29 10.14 24.19
CA PRO A 706 -29.84 10.51 25.54
C PRO A 706 -30.46 9.65 26.65
N ASP A 707 -31.68 9.15 26.45
CA ASP A 707 -32.45 8.40 27.46
C ASP A 707 -32.06 6.92 27.54
N THR A 708 -31.06 6.48 26.76
CA THR A 708 -30.52 5.12 26.87
C THR A 708 -29.79 4.87 28.20
N LYS A 709 -29.37 3.62 28.43
CA LYS A 709 -28.62 3.17 29.62
C LYS A 709 -27.39 4.05 29.90
N LYS A 710 -27.06 4.27 31.18
CA LYS A 710 -26.00 5.21 31.58
C LYS A 710 -24.57 4.66 31.46
N ASP A 711 -24.43 3.36 31.22
CA ASP A 711 -23.16 2.66 31.04
C ASP A 711 -22.48 2.93 29.68
N PHE A 712 -23.21 3.49 28.70
CA PHE A 712 -22.67 3.97 27.43
C PHE A 712 -21.59 5.04 27.65
N TYR A 713 -20.58 5.06 26.77
CA TYR A 713 -19.68 6.20 26.69
C TYR A 713 -20.42 7.37 26.05
N ARG A 714 -20.32 8.55 26.67
CA ARG A 714 -21.08 9.75 26.29
C ARG A 714 -20.17 10.90 25.90
N GLY A 715 -20.66 11.73 24.99
CA GLY A 715 -20.03 12.97 24.55
C GLY A 715 -20.21 14.11 25.57
N LYS A 716 -19.78 15.32 25.19
CA LYS A 716 -19.95 16.53 26.04
C LYS A 716 -21.40 16.98 26.16
N ASP A 717 -22.26 16.53 25.25
CA ASP A 717 -23.69 16.79 25.18
C ASP A 717 -24.52 15.74 25.96
N ASP A 718 -23.86 14.89 26.75
CA ASP A 718 -24.44 13.77 27.51
C ASP A 718 -25.20 12.73 26.65
N ARG A 719 -25.00 12.73 25.33
CA ARG A 719 -25.52 11.68 24.44
C ARG A 719 -24.51 10.55 24.29
N PRO A 720 -24.95 9.30 24.06
CA PRO A 720 -24.03 8.24 23.66
C PRO A 720 -23.20 8.68 22.46
N THR A 721 -21.89 8.48 22.55
CA THR A 721 -20.97 8.84 21.46
C THR A 721 -20.71 7.65 20.55
N LEU A 722 -20.18 7.94 19.37
CA LEU A 722 -19.65 6.95 18.42
C LEU A 722 -18.20 7.29 18.07
N GLU A 723 -17.55 6.36 17.40
CA GLU A 723 -16.23 6.50 16.77
C GLU A 723 -16.41 6.08 15.31
N VAL A 724 -16.16 6.97 14.36
CA VAL A 724 -15.95 6.57 12.95
C VAL A 724 -14.53 6.06 12.88
N HIS A 725 -14.38 4.76 13.08
CA HIS A 725 -13.08 4.11 13.25
C HIS A 725 -12.28 4.10 11.96
N SER A 726 -12.97 3.98 10.82
CA SER A 726 -12.31 3.96 9.52
C SER A 726 -13.24 4.39 8.40
N VAL A 727 -12.65 5.04 7.39
CA VAL A 727 -13.30 5.42 6.14
C VAL A 727 -12.34 5.07 5.01
N ARG A 728 -12.71 4.12 4.15
CA ARG A 728 -11.79 3.59 3.12
C ARG A 728 -12.49 3.50 1.78
N PRO A 729 -11.94 4.08 0.71
CA PRO A 729 -12.44 3.82 -0.63
C PRO A 729 -12.04 2.42 -1.07
N ALA A 730 -12.82 1.78 -1.92
CA ALA A 730 -12.44 0.56 -2.60
C ALA A 730 -12.81 0.69 -4.06
N ARG A 731 -11.84 0.52 -4.97
CA ARG A 731 -12.08 0.54 -6.41
C ARG A 731 -11.63 -0.78 -7.02
N ARG A 732 -12.58 -1.66 -7.26
CA ARG A 732 -12.31 -3.04 -7.71
C ARG A 732 -12.76 -3.21 -9.16
N MET A 733 -12.00 -3.97 -9.94
CA MET A 733 -12.35 -4.32 -11.32
C MET A 733 -13.00 -5.71 -11.34
N LYS A 734 -14.21 -5.80 -11.91
CA LYS A 734 -14.90 -7.06 -12.13
C LYS A 734 -14.31 -7.80 -13.34
N PRO A 735 -14.52 -9.13 -13.45
CA PRO A 735 -14.09 -9.91 -14.61
C PRO A 735 -14.68 -9.43 -15.96
N ASP A 736 -15.83 -8.75 -15.94
CA ASP A 736 -16.49 -8.17 -17.13
C ASP A 736 -15.95 -6.79 -17.54
N GLY A 737 -14.94 -6.27 -16.82
CA GLY A 737 -14.33 -4.96 -17.04
C GLY A 737 -15.05 -3.79 -16.36
N GLN A 738 -16.20 -4.01 -15.73
CA GLN A 738 -16.86 -2.98 -14.93
C GLN A 738 -16.06 -2.68 -13.65
N THR A 739 -16.21 -1.48 -13.12
CA THR A 739 -15.61 -1.10 -11.84
C THR A 739 -16.68 -1.04 -10.76
N ILE A 740 -16.38 -1.55 -9.56
CA ILE A 740 -17.14 -1.25 -8.35
C ILE A 740 -16.34 -0.22 -7.55
N ALA A 741 -16.97 0.91 -7.27
CA ALA A 741 -16.40 1.94 -6.40
C ALA A 741 -17.28 2.07 -5.15
N ASP A 742 -16.77 1.63 -4.01
CA ASP A 742 -17.44 1.71 -2.72
C ASP A 742 -16.66 2.57 -1.72
N LEU A 743 -17.36 3.19 -0.78
CA LEU A 743 -16.81 3.75 0.45
C LEU A 743 -17.18 2.81 1.60
N VAL A 744 -16.17 2.20 2.21
CA VAL A 744 -16.30 1.33 3.38
C VAL A 744 -16.15 2.20 4.62
N ILE A 745 -17.21 2.31 5.41
CA ILE A 745 -17.25 3.14 6.63
C ILE A 745 -17.49 2.22 7.82
N GLU A 746 -16.60 2.26 8.81
CA GLU A 746 -16.75 1.52 10.06
C GLU A 746 -17.05 2.47 11.19
N VAL A 747 -18.21 2.29 11.81
CA VAL A 747 -18.66 3.07 12.95
C VAL A 747 -18.79 2.14 14.14
N THR A 748 -18.22 2.52 15.28
CA THR A 748 -18.29 1.74 16.52
C THR A 748 -18.80 2.58 17.69
N GLN A 749 -19.37 1.90 18.68
CA GLN A 749 -19.82 2.44 19.95
C GLN A 749 -19.27 1.60 21.09
N ARG A 750 -19.21 2.22 22.29
CA ARG A 750 -18.66 1.59 23.49
C ARG A 750 -19.65 1.65 24.63
N ARG A 751 -19.73 0.55 25.38
CA ARG A 751 -20.40 0.42 26.68
C ARG A 751 -19.44 -0.17 27.69
N ARG A 752 -19.66 0.17 28.96
CA ARG A 752 -18.92 -0.38 30.09
C ARG A 752 -19.47 -1.76 30.44
N GLY A 753 -18.62 -2.78 30.39
CA GLY A 753 -18.96 -4.15 30.76
C GLY A 753 -18.37 -4.53 32.12
N TYR A 754 -19.16 -5.25 32.93
CA TYR A 754 -18.75 -5.76 34.24
C TYR A 754 -18.95 -7.27 34.31
N TYR A 755 -18.09 -7.97 35.06
CA TYR A 755 -18.22 -9.41 35.29
C TYR A 755 -19.40 -9.76 36.19
N GLU A 756 -19.72 -8.90 37.16
CA GLU A 756 -20.88 -9.07 38.03
C GLU A 756 -22.13 -8.41 37.43
N ARG A 757 -23.22 -9.18 37.26
CA ARG A 757 -24.49 -8.65 36.73
C ARG A 757 -25.08 -7.54 37.61
N SER A 758 -25.00 -7.67 38.93
CA SER A 758 -25.50 -6.66 39.87
C SER A 758 -24.80 -5.30 39.71
N VAL A 759 -23.52 -5.30 39.34
CA VAL A 759 -22.76 -4.07 39.06
C VAL A 759 -23.18 -3.50 37.70
N GLN A 760 -23.39 -4.36 36.70
CA GLN A 760 -23.93 -3.95 35.40
C GLN A 760 -25.30 -3.28 35.55
N ASP A 761 -26.24 -3.88 36.29
CA ASP A 761 -27.60 -3.35 36.44
C ASP A 761 -27.60 -1.96 37.09
N LYS A 762 -26.74 -1.74 38.09
CA LYS A 762 -26.52 -0.43 38.73
C LYS A 762 -25.88 0.59 37.78
N ALA A 763 -24.94 0.15 36.94
CA ALA A 763 -24.30 1.00 35.94
C ALA A 763 -25.28 1.40 34.83
N ASP A 764 -26.15 0.47 34.41
CA ASP A 764 -27.19 0.68 33.41
C ASP A 764 -28.25 1.69 33.93
N SER A 765 -28.68 1.56 35.19
CA SER A 765 -29.67 2.45 35.84
C SER A 765 -29.12 3.82 36.25
N GLY A 766 -27.81 3.94 36.45
CA GLY A 766 -27.16 5.18 36.89
C GLY A 766 -27.33 5.47 38.40
N GLU A 767 -27.76 4.49 39.19
CA GLU A 767 -27.98 4.62 40.64
C GLU A 767 -26.70 4.87 41.46
N ALA A 768 -25.52 4.56 40.90
CA ALA A 768 -24.22 4.83 41.52
C ALA A 768 -23.20 5.24 40.46
N ARG A 769 -22.15 5.99 40.86
CA ARG A 769 -20.97 6.14 40.02
C ARG A 769 -20.33 4.76 39.87
N PRO A 770 -20.40 4.12 38.70
CA PRO A 770 -19.95 2.75 38.57
C PRO A 770 -18.42 2.69 38.71
N PRO A 771 -17.85 1.57 39.20
CA PRO A 771 -16.41 1.37 39.23
C PRO A 771 -15.83 1.38 37.81
N ASP A 772 -14.51 1.34 37.69
CA ASP A 772 -13.87 1.18 36.39
C ASP A 772 -14.35 -0.13 35.72
N PRO A 773 -14.61 -0.11 34.40
CA PRO A 773 -15.14 -1.28 33.70
C PRO A 773 -14.14 -2.43 33.69
N ASP A 774 -14.64 -3.66 33.87
CA ASP A 774 -13.83 -4.88 33.74
C ASP A 774 -13.43 -5.14 32.28
N PHE A 775 -14.30 -4.75 31.33
CA PHE A 775 -14.03 -4.84 29.89
C PHE A 775 -14.86 -3.81 29.10
N ILE A 776 -14.46 -3.57 27.86
CA ILE A 776 -15.19 -2.69 26.94
C ILE A 776 -16.10 -3.55 26.06
N PHE A 777 -17.41 -3.33 26.14
CA PHE A 777 -18.38 -3.94 25.23
C PHE A 777 -18.55 -3.06 23.99
N ARG A 778 -18.45 -3.65 22.80
CA ARG A 778 -18.53 -2.94 21.52
C ARG A 778 -19.67 -3.41 20.63
N GLY A 779 -20.17 -2.46 19.86
CA GLY A 779 -21.10 -2.64 18.78
C GLY A 779 -20.86 -1.57 17.73
N GLY A 780 -21.59 -1.62 16.63
CA GLY A 780 -21.38 -0.73 15.50
C GLY A 780 -21.87 -1.31 14.18
N CYS A 781 -21.48 -0.66 13.09
CA CYS A 781 -21.78 -1.10 11.73
C CYS A 781 -20.63 -0.83 10.75
N THR A 782 -20.53 -1.69 9.75
CA THR A 782 -19.79 -1.47 8.51
C THR A 782 -20.80 -1.10 7.42
N LEU A 783 -20.67 0.09 6.85
CA LEU A 783 -21.48 0.56 5.74
C LEU A 783 -20.67 0.49 4.45
N LEU A 784 -21.23 -0.13 3.42
CA LEU A 784 -20.66 -0.10 2.07
C LEU A 784 -21.51 0.85 1.23
N VAL A 785 -20.98 2.03 0.92
CA VAL A 785 -21.70 3.07 0.18
C VAL A 785 -21.20 3.13 -1.25
N SER A 786 -22.08 2.91 -2.23
CA SER A 786 -21.73 3.05 -3.64
C SER A 786 -21.35 4.49 -3.94
N LEU A 787 -20.15 4.69 -4.47
CA LEU A 787 -19.65 6.02 -4.86
C LEU A 787 -20.27 6.51 -6.18
N GLU A 788 -20.82 5.58 -6.96
CA GLU A 788 -21.51 5.89 -8.21
C GLU A 788 -22.92 6.41 -7.94
N THR A 789 -23.70 5.66 -7.16
CA THR A 789 -25.12 5.96 -6.90
C THR A 789 -25.35 6.76 -5.62
N GLY A 790 -24.42 6.70 -4.67
CA GLY A 790 -24.57 7.28 -3.32
C GLY A 790 -25.44 6.43 -2.39
N GLU A 791 -25.84 5.23 -2.80
CA GLU A 791 -26.70 4.34 -2.02
C GLU A 791 -25.88 3.41 -1.11
N VAL A 792 -26.43 3.07 0.06
CA VAL A 792 -25.79 2.13 0.97
C VAL A 792 -26.12 0.72 0.49
N ARG A 793 -25.14 0.00 -0.05
CA ARG A 793 -25.32 -1.36 -0.57
C ARG A 793 -25.58 -2.34 0.57
N TYR A 794 -24.83 -2.22 1.67
CA TYR A 794 -24.97 -3.07 2.85
C TYR A 794 -24.71 -2.28 4.13
N CYS A 795 -25.42 -2.67 5.20
CA CYS A 795 -25.17 -2.25 6.57
C CYS A 795 -24.98 -3.51 7.42
N VAL A 796 -23.73 -3.89 7.66
CA VAL A 796 -23.38 -5.08 8.45
C VAL A 796 -23.12 -4.65 9.88
N TYR A 797 -23.91 -5.12 10.85
CA TYR A 797 -23.92 -4.51 12.18
C TYR A 797 -23.87 -5.51 13.33
N LYS A 798 -23.45 -4.98 14.49
CA LYS A 798 -23.44 -5.64 15.79
C LYS A 798 -24.02 -4.68 16.82
N ARG A 799 -25.24 -4.95 17.27
CA ARG A 799 -26.01 -4.05 18.14
C ARG A 799 -25.37 -3.85 19.51
N ILE A 800 -25.05 -2.60 19.84
CA ILE A 800 -24.46 -2.20 21.13
C ILE A 800 -25.45 -2.30 22.31
N ASP A 801 -26.75 -2.29 22.03
CA ASP A 801 -27.83 -2.42 23.03
C ASP A 801 -28.29 -3.88 23.25
N SER A 802 -27.57 -4.86 22.70
CA SER A 802 -27.91 -6.27 22.86
C SER A 802 -27.38 -6.84 24.17
N ASP A 803 -28.26 -6.99 25.16
CA ASP A 803 -27.90 -7.60 26.45
C ASP A 803 -27.48 -9.07 26.29
N ARG A 804 -28.05 -9.80 25.33
CA ARG A 804 -27.60 -11.17 24.99
C ARG A 804 -26.13 -11.21 24.57
N ARG A 805 -25.67 -10.25 23.74
CA ARG A 805 -24.27 -10.18 23.29
C ARG A 805 -23.35 -9.77 24.42
N LEU A 806 -23.76 -8.79 25.22
CA LEU A 806 -23.03 -8.37 26.42
C LEU A 806 -22.82 -9.56 27.38
N ASP A 807 -23.88 -10.33 27.62
CA ASP A 807 -23.84 -11.54 28.43
C ASP A 807 -22.92 -12.61 27.84
N SER A 808 -22.95 -12.81 26.51
CA SER A 808 -22.11 -13.79 25.83
C SER A 808 -20.62 -13.42 25.92
N GLN A 809 -20.27 -12.14 25.75
CA GLN A 809 -18.89 -11.67 25.93
C GLN A 809 -18.45 -11.80 27.40
N ARG A 810 -19.33 -11.46 28.35
CA ARG A 810 -19.07 -11.66 29.78
C ARG A 810 -18.80 -13.13 30.09
N GLU A 811 -19.66 -14.04 29.61
CA GLU A 811 -19.48 -15.49 29.77
C GLU A 811 -18.18 -15.97 29.14
N PHE A 812 -17.80 -15.49 27.95
CA PHE A 812 -16.52 -15.82 27.35
C PHE A 812 -15.31 -15.40 28.21
N LEU A 813 -15.30 -14.16 28.71
CA LEU A 813 -14.21 -13.63 29.54
C LEU A 813 -14.17 -14.21 30.97
N THR A 814 -15.27 -14.84 31.40
CA THR A 814 -15.39 -15.47 32.74
C THR A 814 -15.28 -16.99 32.70
N SER A 815 -15.73 -17.67 31.64
CA SER A 815 -15.63 -19.12 31.49
C SER A 815 -14.18 -19.61 31.34
N ARG A 816 -13.26 -18.75 30.90
CA ARG A 816 -11.81 -18.99 30.93
C ARG A 816 -11.21 -19.01 32.35
N LEU A 817 -12.02 -18.88 33.40
CA LEU A 817 -11.63 -19.09 34.81
C LEU A 817 -11.31 -20.55 35.17
N ARG A 818 -11.37 -21.53 34.25
CA ARG A 818 -10.80 -22.85 34.50
C ARG A 818 -9.28 -22.79 34.29
N PRO A 819 -8.47 -22.87 35.36
CA PRO A 819 -7.05 -22.57 35.28
C PRO A 819 -6.34 -23.62 34.42
N SER A 820 -5.82 -23.20 33.26
CA SER A 820 -4.60 -23.82 32.77
C SER A 820 -3.47 -23.39 33.71
N LEU A 821 -2.51 -24.26 33.99
CA LEU A 821 -1.39 -23.97 34.88
C LEU A 821 -0.63 -22.67 34.48
N GLY A 822 -0.70 -22.25 33.21
CA GLY A 822 -0.10 -21.01 32.71
C GLY A 822 -0.85 -19.72 33.14
N ALA A 823 -2.18 -19.76 33.22
CA ALA A 823 -2.99 -18.61 33.65
C ALA A 823 -2.73 -18.24 35.13
N SER A 824 -2.34 -19.23 35.95
CA SER A 824 -1.97 -19.04 37.35
C SER A 824 -0.63 -18.33 37.56
N TYR A 825 0.30 -18.38 36.58
CA TYR A 825 1.63 -17.78 36.68
C TYR A 825 1.77 -16.44 35.91
N TYR A 826 1.00 -16.24 34.83
CA TYR A 826 1.16 -15.08 33.94
C TYR A 826 -0.12 -14.25 33.71
N GLY A 827 -1.26 -14.64 34.30
CA GLY A 827 -2.57 -14.01 34.09
C GLY A 827 -3.28 -14.49 32.81
N ASP A 828 -4.58 -14.21 32.69
CA ASP A 828 -5.37 -14.48 31.48
C ASP A 828 -5.12 -13.37 30.43
N PRO A 829 -4.49 -13.67 29.26
CA PRO A 829 -4.17 -12.68 28.25
C PRO A 829 -5.37 -11.85 27.80
N ALA A 830 -6.57 -12.45 27.76
CA ALA A 830 -7.78 -11.75 27.34
C ALA A 830 -8.26 -10.74 28.39
N ARG A 831 -8.05 -11.03 29.69
CA ARG A 831 -8.37 -10.11 30.78
C ARG A 831 -7.34 -8.99 30.89
N THR A 832 -6.06 -9.35 30.77
CA THR A 832 -4.97 -8.38 30.88
C THR A 832 -4.97 -7.39 29.72
N TYR A 833 -5.35 -7.82 28.51
CA TYR A 833 -5.48 -6.96 27.34
C TYR A 833 -6.41 -5.75 27.58
N PHE A 834 -7.61 -5.97 28.15
CA PHE A 834 -8.54 -4.87 28.43
C PHE A 834 -8.06 -3.98 29.59
N LYS A 835 -7.37 -4.56 30.58
CA LYS A 835 -6.77 -3.79 31.68
C LYS A 835 -5.70 -2.83 31.16
N ASP A 836 -4.82 -3.29 30.28
CA ASP A 836 -3.77 -2.47 29.66
C ASP A 836 -4.37 -1.35 28.79
N LEU A 837 -5.46 -1.61 28.05
CA LEU A 837 -6.18 -0.57 27.30
C LEU A 837 -6.79 0.51 28.19
N VAL A 838 -7.36 0.12 29.34
CA VAL A 838 -7.91 1.06 30.32
C VAL A 838 -6.78 1.90 30.93
N GLU A 839 -5.68 1.26 31.33
CA GLU A 839 -4.51 1.94 31.89
C GLU A 839 -3.84 2.89 30.87
N GLU A 840 -3.71 2.49 29.61
CA GLU A 840 -3.17 3.31 28.52
C GLU A 840 -4.07 4.51 28.20
N ALA A 841 -5.40 4.31 28.16
CA ALA A 841 -6.36 5.40 27.97
C ALA A 841 -6.27 6.47 29.07
N GLU A 842 -5.88 6.09 30.29
CA GLU A 842 -5.64 6.99 31.42
C GLU A 842 -4.22 7.57 31.47
N GLY A 843 -3.34 7.15 30.56
CA GLY A 843 -1.94 7.58 30.51
C GLY A 843 -1.05 6.96 31.59
N ARG A 844 -1.45 5.82 32.16
CA ARG A 844 -0.59 4.97 32.99
C ARG A 844 0.28 4.09 32.08
N LYS A 845 1.43 3.61 32.58
CA LYS A 845 2.26 2.66 31.83
C LYS A 845 1.64 1.27 31.96
N PRO A 846 1.12 0.67 30.87
CA PRO A 846 0.55 -0.68 30.92
C PRO A 846 1.63 -1.71 31.29
N LEU A 847 1.19 -2.85 31.81
CA LEU A 847 2.06 -4.02 31.96
C LEU A 847 2.49 -4.46 30.55
N SER A 848 3.76 -4.83 30.39
CA SER A 848 4.49 -4.87 29.12
C SER A 848 4.11 -6.03 28.18
N ILE A 849 2.84 -6.37 28.06
CA ILE A 849 2.37 -7.59 27.41
C ILE A 849 2.00 -7.30 25.95
N GLU A 850 2.79 -7.83 25.01
CA GLU A 850 2.45 -7.81 23.59
C GLU A 850 1.44 -8.94 23.32
N PRO A 851 0.18 -8.64 22.94
CA PRO A 851 -0.89 -9.64 22.87
C PRO A 851 -0.63 -10.76 21.86
N LEU A 852 -0.01 -10.44 20.71
CA LEU A 852 0.38 -11.43 19.71
C LEU A 852 1.56 -12.28 20.18
N ALA A 853 2.52 -11.70 20.93
CA ALA A 853 3.63 -12.48 21.49
C ALA A 853 3.14 -13.54 22.50
N LEU A 854 2.04 -13.27 23.22
CA LEU A 854 1.43 -14.25 24.13
C LEU A 854 0.65 -15.35 23.42
N LEU A 855 -0.05 -15.02 22.31
CA LEU A 855 -0.71 -16.03 21.48
C LEU A 855 0.31 -17.07 21.00
N HIS A 856 1.50 -16.65 20.61
CA HIS A 856 2.51 -17.56 20.08
C HIS A 856 3.38 -18.28 21.15
N ARG A 857 3.22 -17.98 22.45
CA ARG A 857 4.05 -18.57 23.54
C ARG A 857 3.50 -19.84 24.17
N SER A 858 2.27 -20.26 23.84
CA SER A 858 1.55 -21.32 24.58
C SER A 858 2.04 -22.77 24.39
N TYR A 859 3.14 -23.02 23.68
CA TYR A 859 3.61 -24.39 23.38
C TYR A 859 4.83 -24.88 24.19
N GLU A 860 5.39 -24.07 25.09
CA GLU A 860 6.62 -24.42 25.85
C GLU A 860 6.46 -25.46 26.98
N LYS A 861 5.36 -26.22 27.06
CA LYS A 861 5.24 -27.29 28.08
C LYS A 861 4.72 -28.61 27.51
N GLN A 862 5.41 -29.15 26.52
CA GLN A 862 5.65 -30.59 26.50
C GLN A 862 7.12 -30.80 26.86
N GLU A 863 7.34 -31.57 27.92
CA GLU A 863 8.59 -31.77 28.65
C GLU A 863 9.82 -31.91 27.74
N VAL A 864 10.87 -31.14 28.08
CA VAL A 864 12.27 -31.39 27.67
C VAL A 864 12.79 -32.61 28.41
#